data_AF-A0A366ZVD6-F1
#
_entry.id   AF-A0A366ZVD6-F1
#
_cell.length_a   1.000
_cell.length_b   1.000
_cell.length_c   1.000
_cell.angle_alpha   90.00
_cell.angle_beta   90.00
_cell.angle_gamma   90.00
#
_symmetry.space_group_name_H-M   'P 1'
#
loop_
_entity.id
_entity.type
_entity.pdbx_description
1 polymer ?
#
loop_
_entity_poly.entity_id
_entity_poly.type
_entity_poly.pdbx_seq_one_letter_code
_entity_poly.pdbx_strand_id
1 'polypeptide(L)'
;MQRSYIDYAMSVIVGRALPEVRDGLKPVHRRVLYAMYDQGFRPDRGYVKCARVVGEVMGNYHPHGDGAIYDALVRLAQPWSMRYPLIDGQGNFGSPGNDPAAAMRYCLTGDALVRTVDSTVTLAELADGMAPNSERELGLKVLDRNGDPVLASTVFHSGTHPVKRLTTTGGYSVTGTGNHPLLCLVSVLGVPTLLWKTLDEIRPGDRVVLQRVAREDEGIPAASDEDLALLAGAFVSEGFVSANRAGFNNLDRDFFDAVVAAYDRYVGGRRYVSSRVIASGSTLHELDVQDLSALRETDLGLMVGQRSAAKHVPHVVWHSTTGTRRLFLQALFEGDGSSSLLPRSTIQVSYSTRSDRLAREVQQLLLEFGVVSKLCRYGNGEIKVVVGNRRDARLFATRVGFWGRKQAKLEAELAQVPATSTAMSTDHVPFVADFLRLTGAERWTERDWLRRHNVDRIERWERDRDLIEARITNAEALEVVAPLVDGRFHYAEVASIEDAGEAPVYSLKVETDDHAFITNGFVSHNTESRLTPLAMEMLANIDEETVDFQPNYDGKNSEPLVLPGRIPNLLINGSAGIAVGMATNMPPHNLREVAEAVFWMLEHPDAEPEEALTACMQRIPGPDFPTAGLIVGREGIEEAYRTGRGAVRMRAVVTVEEDTRGRVQLVVTELPYQVNPDNLAEAIADAVRDGRLQGISEIADESSDRVGRRLVITLRRDAVAKVVLNNLYKHTQMQTTFGCNMLSIVDGVPRTLRLDELVRHYVAHQVEVIQRRTRYRLRKAEERAHILRGLAKALDQLDAVIALIRSSESADAARSGLMELLEIDEIQATAILDMQLRRLAALERQRILDELAELEARIADLQAILDSPERQRQIIRDELAEIVERYGDERRTKFVVNDGDVSMEDLIAEEEVVVTITRTGYAKRTKSDLYRSQRRGGKGVMGATLKQDDIVDHFFVGSTHDWILFFTNKGRVYRAKAYELPEANRTARGAHVANILAFQPDERIAQVMQIKDYSVAPYLVLATANGQVKKTRLVDFDSPRSGGLIAINLRDGDELVGAALIDPEQDLLLVTRKAMSIRFQADDATLRPMGRATEGVRGISLSSDDQLLSMIVVEEGVDVLVATERGYAKRTGIENYPPQGRGGKGVLTADPKARKGNLVGALAVRLGDELYAITSGGGVIRTPVNGVRHNKDRATMGVKLMNLPDDVAIVAIARTTDNDEPSA
;
A
#
# COMPACT_ATOMS: atom_id res chain seq x y z
N MET A 1 39.21 9.19 -19.66
CA MET A 1 38.11 9.45 -18.70
C MET A 1 36.74 9.34 -19.37
N GLN A 2 36.40 10.16 -20.37
CA GLN A 2 35.11 10.08 -21.08
C GLN A 2 34.84 8.71 -21.74
N ARG A 3 35.84 8.13 -22.43
CA ARG A 3 35.74 6.78 -23.04
C ARG A 3 35.52 5.69 -21.98
N SER A 4 36.34 5.70 -20.92
CA SER A 4 36.20 4.78 -19.78
C SER A 4 34.87 4.93 -19.03
N TYR A 5 34.29 6.13 -18.96
CA TYR A 5 32.97 6.37 -18.38
C TYR A 5 31.86 5.82 -19.27
N ILE A 6 31.95 5.98 -20.60
CA ILE A 6 30.99 5.43 -21.56
C ILE A 6 31.06 3.90 -21.56
N ASP A 7 32.26 3.33 -21.56
CA ASP A 7 32.46 1.87 -21.52
C ASP A 7 31.92 1.28 -20.20
N TYR A 8 32.19 1.93 -19.07
CA TYR A 8 31.62 1.56 -17.77
C TYR A 8 30.09 1.70 -17.76
N ALA A 9 29.54 2.82 -18.23
CA ALA A 9 28.10 3.05 -18.30
C ALA A 9 27.41 1.98 -19.17
N MET A 10 27.95 1.69 -20.36
CA MET A 10 27.44 0.64 -21.24
C MET A 10 27.53 -0.74 -20.59
N SER A 11 28.62 -1.05 -19.90
CA SER A 11 28.75 -2.34 -19.17
C SER A 11 27.70 -2.48 -18.05
N VAL A 12 27.35 -1.38 -17.37
CA VAL A 12 26.31 -1.36 -16.33
C VAL A 12 24.90 -1.44 -16.94
N ILE A 13 24.66 -0.74 -18.05
CA ILE A 13 23.37 -0.73 -18.76
C ILE A 13 23.04 -2.13 -19.28
N VAL A 14 23.95 -2.74 -20.04
CA VAL A 14 23.75 -4.05 -20.68
C VAL A 14 23.88 -5.19 -19.66
N GLY A 15 24.81 -5.07 -18.71
CA GLY A 15 25.13 -6.14 -17.76
C GLY A 15 24.25 -6.20 -16.51
N ARG A 16 23.37 -5.21 -16.25
CA ARG A 16 22.59 -5.16 -14.99
C ARG A 16 21.18 -4.60 -15.10
N ALA A 17 20.99 -3.49 -15.81
CA ALA A 17 19.83 -2.63 -15.57
C ALA A 17 18.63 -2.87 -16.50
N LEU A 18 18.86 -3.19 -17.77
CA LEU A 18 17.82 -3.33 -18.79
C LEU A 18 17.49 -4.80 -19.10
N PRO A 19 16.24 -5.12 -19.45
CA PRO A 19 15.87 -6.44 -19.94
C PRO A 19 16.42 -6.66 -21.36
N GLU A 20 16.55 -7.92 -21.76
CA GLU A 20 16.79 -8.34 -23.13
C GLU A 20 15.45 -8.53 -23.85
N VAL A 21 15.32 -8.12 -25.12
CA VAL A 21 14.03 -8.15 -25.84
C VAL A 21 13.48 -9.56 -26.09
N ARG A 22 14.36 -10.55 -26.24
CA ARG A 22 14.05 -11.94 -26.63
C ARG A 22 13.41 -12.73 -25.50
N ASP A 23 13.94 -12.62 -24.27
CA ASP A 23 13.43 -13.33 -23.09
C ASP A 23 12.77 -12.41 -22.06
N GLY A 24 12.92 -11.09 -22.19
CA GLY A 24 12.36 -10.10 -21.28
C GLY A 24 13.00 -10.02 -19.90
N LEU A 25 14.12 -10.71 -19.69
CA LEU A 25 14.76 -10.82 -18.38
C LEU A 25 16.01 -9.96 -18.29
N LYS A 26 16.21 -9.39 -17.10
CA LYS A 26 17.49 -8.80 -16.73
C LYS A 26 18.51 -9.90 -16.45
N PRO A 27 19.82 -9.63 -16.56
CA PRO A 27 20.86 -10.61 -16.27
C PRO A 27 20.71 -11.29 -14.91
N VAL A 28 20.37 -10.55 -13.84
CA VAL A 28 20.15 -11.16 -12.52
C VAL A 28 18.94 -12.10 -12.48
N HIS A 29 17.85 -11.78 -13.17
CA HIS A 29 16.68 -12.66 -13.22
C HIS A 29 17.01 -13.97 -13.95
N ARG A 30 17.71 -13.91 -15.09
CA ARG A 30 18.16 -15.10 -15.83
C ARG A 30 19.04 -15.99 -14.97
N ARG A 31 20.02 -15.41 -14.29
CA ARG A 31 20.94 -16.15 -13.41
C ARG A 31 20.20 -16.86 -12.30
N VAL A 32 19.20 -16.21 -11.69
CA VAL A 32 18.35 -16.85 -10.66
C VAL A 32 17.60 -18.04 -11.26
N LEU A 33 16.85 -17.85 -12.35
CA LEU A 33 16.06 -18.94 -12.95
C LEU A 33 16.94 -20.08 -13.44
N TYR A 34 18.06 -19.77 -14.10
CA TYR A 34 19.00 -20.78 -14.61
C TYR A 34 19.69 -21.53 -13.47
N ALA A 35 20.16 -20.85 -12.41
CA ALA A 35 20.75 -21.52 -11.26
C ALA A 35 19.75 -22.44 -10.55
N MET A 36 18.49 -22.01 -10.38
CA MET A 36 17.44 -22.86 -9.83
C MET A 36 17.14 -24.06 -10.75
N TYR A 37 17.22 -23.85 -12.07
CA TYR A 37 17.11 -24.93 -13.03
C TYR A 37 18.28 -25.91 -12.91
N ASP A 38 19.51 -25.45 -13.01
CA ASP A 38 20.70 -26.31 -12.96
C ASP A 38 20.76 -27.15 -11.66
N GLN A 39 20.39 -26.56 -10.52
CA GLN A 39 20.35 -27.23 -9.22
C GLN A 39 19.13 -28.13 -8.96
N GLY A 40 18.18 -28.24 -9.90
CA GLY A 40 17.03 -29.13 -9.74
C GLY A 40 15.88 -28.59 -8.88
N PHE A 41 15.80 -27.28 -8.60
CA PHE A 41 14.75 -26.65 -7.79
C PHE A 41 13.42 -26.49 -8.56
N ARG A 42 12.89 -27.63 -9.02
CA ARG A 42 11.72 -27.75 -9.90
C ARG A 42 10.38 -27.63 -9.15
N PRO A 43 9.27 -27.35 -9.87
CA PRO A 43 7.93 -27.26 -9.27
C PRO A 43 7.42 -28.57 -8.65
N ASP A 44 7.88 -29.73 -9.13
CA ASP A 44 7.54 -31.06 -8.61
C ASP A 44 8.37 -31.46 -7.38
N ARG A 45 9.31 -30.60 -6.96
CA ARG A 45 10.17 -30.80 -5.79
C ARG A 45 9.71 -29.91 -4.63
N GLY A 46 10.21 -30.23 -3.43
CA GLY A 46 9.99 -29.40 -2.24
C GLY A 46 10.66 -28.03 -2.39
N TYR A 47 10.12 -27.04 -1.67
CA TYR A 47 10.74 -25.72 -1.58
C TYR A 47 12.15 -25.81 -0.97
N VAL A 48 13.05 -24.94 -1.43
CA VAL A 48 14.42 -24.80 -0.92
C VAL A 48 14.62 -23.42 -0.30
N LYS A 49 15.51 -23.31 0.70
CA LYS A 49 15.81 -22.02 1.32
C LYS A 49 16.27 -21.00 0.28
N CYS A 50 15.73 -19.78 0.35
CA CYS A 50 16.14 -18.68 -0.54
C CYS A 50 17.65 -18.42 -0.46
N ALA A 51 18.28 -18.59 0.71
CA ALA A 51 19.73 -18.53 0.89
C ALA A 51 20.51 -19.48 -0.03
N ARG A 52 19.99 -20.68 -0.28
CA ARG A 52 20.64 -21.68 -1.12
C ARG A 52 20.62 -21.23 -2.57
N VAL A 53 19.49 -20.70 -3.04
CA VAL A 53 19.37 -20.10 -4.38
C VAL A 53 20.32 -18.91 -4.52
N VAL A 54 20.31 -17.99 -3.55
CA VAL A 54 21.18 -16.80 -3.60
C VAL A 54 22.66 -17.18 -3.53
N GLY A 55 23.02 -18.14 -2.67
CA GLY A 55 24.38 -18.65 -2.53
C GLY A 55 24.89 -19.32 -3.81
N GLU A 56 24.03 -20.09 -4.49
CA GLU A 56 24.34 -20.69 -5.79
C GLU A 56 24.57 -19.63 -6.86
N VAL A 57 23.67 -18.66 -6.96
CA VAL A 57 23.78 -17.57 -7.93
C VAL A 57 25.02 -16.73 -7.67
N MET A 58 25.30 -16.39 -6.41
CA MET A 58 26.49 -15.62 -6.02
C MET A 58 27.79 -16.39 -6.26
N GLY A 59 27.82 -17.68 -5.90
CA GLY A 59 29.00 -18.53 -6.06
C GLY A 59 29.36 -18.75 -7.53
N ASN A 60 28.37 -19.04 -8.36
CA ASN A 60 28.61 -19.53 -9.71
C ASN A 60 28.34 -18.52 -10.83
N TYR A 61 27.50 -17.50 -10.62
CA TYR A 61 26.99 -16.68 -11.75
C TYR A 61 27.05 -15.16 -11.52
N HIS A 62 27.01 -14.67 -10.28
CA HIS A 62 26.80 -13.24 -9.99
C HIS A 62 27.93 -12.63 -9.16
N PRO A 63 28.71 -11.67 -9.69
CA PRO A 63 29.90 -11.11 -9.04
C PRO A 63 29.61 -10.02 -7.98
N HIS A 64 28.36 -9.87 -7.53
CA HIS A 64 27.92 -8.80 -6.62
C HIS A 64 27.20 -9.36 -5.40
N GLY A 65 26.92 -8.48 -4.42
CA GLY A 65 26.33 -8.86 -3.13
C GLY A 65 24.99 -9.57 -3.25
N ASP A 66 24.74 -10.41 -2.24
CA ASP A 66 23.52 -11.20 -2.03
C ASP A 66 22.21 -10.40 -2.09
N GLY A 67 22.18 -9.17 -1.58
CA GLY A 67 20.97 -8.35 -1.55
C GLY A 67 20.32 -8.12 -2.91
N ALA A 68 21.11 -7.85 -3.97
CA ALA A 68 20.58 -7.63 -5.31
C ALA A 68 19.97 -8.89 -5.94
N ILE A 69 20.54 -10.05 -5.61
CA ILE A 69 20.03 -11.36 -6.04
C ILE A 69 18.75 -11.67 -5.29
N TYR A 70 18.71 -11.40 -3.98
CA TYR A 70 17.55 -11.67 -3.17
C TYR A 70 16.36 -10.79 -3.52
N ASP A 71 16.57 -9.48 -3.73
CA ASP A 71 15.52 -8.57 -4.18
C ASP A 71 14.91 -9.01 -5.52
N ALA A 72 15.75 -9.51 -6.43
CA ALA A 72 15.31 -10.07 -7.70
C ALA A 72 14.46 -11.34 -7.50
N LEU A 73 14.93 -12.26 -6.65
CA LEU A 73 14.22 -13.49 -6.31
C LEU A 73 12.86 -13.19 -5.67
N VAL A 74 12.83 -12.25 -4.72
CA VAL A 74 11.61 -11.82 -4.03
C VAL A 74 10.60 -11.25 -5.04
N ARG A 75 11.03 -10.33 -5.91
CA ARG A 75 10.13 -9.74 -6.93
C ARG A 75 9.58 -10.77 -7.90
N LEU A 76 10.37 -11.79 -8.26
CA LEU A 76 9.93 -12.91 -9.12
C LEU A 76 8.84 -13.77 -8.47
N ALA A 77 8.69 -13.70 -7.14
CA ALA A 77 7.69 -14.42 -6.35
C ALA A 77 6.45 -13.59 -5.96
N GLN A 78 6.50 -12.26 -6.07
CA GLN A 78 5.44 -11.37 -5.59
C GLN A 78 4.28 -11.24 -6.60
N PRO A 79 3.06 -11.72 -6.28
CA PRO A 79 1.92 -11.69 -7.21
C PRO A 79 1.30 -10.31 -7.43
N TRP A 80 1.64 -9.30 -6.62
CA TRP A 80 1.28 -7.90 -6.86
C TRP A 80 2.35 -7.12 -7.63
N SER A 81 3.57 -7.64 -7.72
CA SER A 81 4.67 -7.05 -8.49
C SER A 81 4.72 -7.63 -9.90
N MET A 82 4.59 -8.95 -10.04
CA MET A 82 4.52 -9.66 -11.30
C MET A 82 3.12 -10.20 -11.55
N ARG A 83 2.65 -10.06 -12.79
CA ARG A 83 1.35 -10.59 -13.19
C ARG A 83 1.36 -12.11 -13.25
N TYR A 84 2.49 -12.68 -13.69
CA TYR A 84 2.74 -14.11 -13.79
C TYR A 84 4.06 -14.43 -13.08
N PRO A 85 4.04 -14.76 -11.77
CA PRO A 85 5.24 -15.08 -11.00
C PRO A 85 6.05 -16.23 -11.62
N LEU A 86 7.38 -16.06 -11.63
CA LEU A 86 8.33 -17.08 -12.11
C LEU A 86 8.96 -17.87 -10.95
N ILE A 87 8.80 -17.39 -9.73
CA ILE A 87 9.22 -18.09 -8.51
C ILE A 87 7.99 -18.34 -7.65
N ASP A 88 7.91 -19.56 -7.12
CA ASP A 88 6.92 -19.97 -6.14
C ASP A 88 7.55 -19.80 -4.77
N GLY A 89 7.08 -18.80 -4.02
CA GLY A 89 7.59 -18.45 -2.70
C GLY A 89 6.76 -19.08 -1.59
N GLN A 90 7.42 -19.67 -0.59
CA GLN A 90 6.81 -20.17 0.63
C GLN A 90 7.34 -19.37 1.85
N GLY A 91 6.42 -18.80 2.63
CA GLY A 91 6.71 -17.86 3.73
C GLY A 91 6.50 -16.39 3.32
N ASN A 92 7.01 -15.44 4.12
CA ASN A 92 6.83 -14.01 3.88
C ASN A 92 7.73 -13.44 2.76
N PHE A 93 7.15 -13.15 1.59
CA PHE A 93 7.81 -12.46 0.47
C PHE A 93 7.48 -10.95 0.41
N GLY A 94 7.05 -10.39 1.54
CA GLY A 94 6.60 -9.02 1.72
C GLY A 94 5.10 -8.88 1.54
N SER A 95 4.61 -7.66 1.57
CA SER A 95 3.23 -7.32 1.21
C SER A 95 3.20 -6.18 0.19
N PRO A 96 2.03 -5.86 -0.41
CA PRO A 96 1.86 -4.61 -1.15
C PRO A 96 2.09 -3.35 -0.29
N GLY A 97 1.97 -3.47 1.04
CA GLY A 97 2.17 -2.42 2.03
C GLY A 97 3.61 -2.28 2.50
N ASN A 98 3.79 -1.87 3.75
CA ASN A 98 5.09 -1.61 4.37
C ASN A 98 5.72 -2.84 5.02
N ASP A 99 5.13 -4.03 4.92
CA ASP A 99 5.75 -5.28 5.40
C ASP A 99 6.81 -5.76 4.39
N PRO A 100 8.11 -5.74 4.73
CA PRO A 100 9.17 -6.18 3.82
C PRO A 100 9.21 -7.69 3.69
N ALA A 101 9.87 -8.19 2.64
CA ALA A 101 10.15 -9.61 2.53
C ALA A 101 11.07 -10.06 3.67
N ALA A 102 10.75 -11.22 4.24
CA ALA A 102 11.63 -11.88 5.20
C ALA A 102 12.99 -12.17 4.52
N ALA A 103 14.13 -12.07 5.21
CA ALA A 103 15.46 -12.33 4.66
C ALA A 103 15.69 -13.80 4.26
N MET A 104 16.64 -14.00 3.35
CA MET A 104 16.90 -15.28 2.68
C MET A 104 17.49 -16.39 3.56
N ARG A 105 18.26 -16.01 4.60
CA ARG A 105 19.07 -16.91 5.44
C ARG A 105 18.97 -16.45 6.87
N TYR A 106 18.23 -17.17 7.70
CA TYR A 106 18.10 -16.82 9.10
C TYR A 106 18.70 -17.90 9.96
N CYS A 107 19.49 -17.47 10.92
CA CYS A 107 20.63 -18.21 11.39
C CYS A 107 20.88 -17.82 12.83
N LEU A 108 20.34 -18.63 13.74
CA LEU A 108 20.57 -18.50 15.17
C LEU A 108 21.79 -19.30 15.58
N THR A 109 22.45 -18.88 16.65
CA THR A 109 23.59 -19.62 17.20
C THR A 109 23.14 -20.96 17.79
N GLY A 110 24.09 -21.90 17.86
CA GLY A 110 23.81 -23.28 18.31
C GLY A 110 23.21 -23.38 19.72
N ASP A 111 23.41 -22.40 20.59
CA ASP A 111 22.85 -22.34 21.96
C ASP A 111 21.38 -21.91 22.02
N ALA A 112 20.76 -21.54 20.89
CA ALA A 112 19.33 -21.22 20.86
C ALA A 112 18.47 -22.47 21.13
N LEU A 113 17.62 -22.37 22.14
CA LEU A 113 16.69 -23.40 22.60
C LEU A 113 15.42 -23.39 21.75
N VAL A 114 15.15 -24.49 21.07
CA VAL A 114 13.93 -24.75 20.32
C VAL A 114 12.96 -25.54 21.20
N ARG A 115 11.74 -25.03 21.31
CA ARG A 115 10.69 -25.67 22.09
C ARG A 115 9.98 -26.73 21.25
N THR A 116 10.04 -27.98 21.67
CA THR A 116 9.29 -29.11 21.07
C THR A 116 8.00 -29.37 21.86
N VAL A 117 7.23 -30.40 21.50
CA VAL A 117 6.04 -30.81 22.26
C VAL A 117 6.43 -31.30 23.67
N ASP A 118 7.44 -32.17 23.76
CA ASP A 118 7.79 -32.87 25.02
C ASP A 118 9.10 -32.37 25.64
N SER A 119 10.01 -31.86 24.82
CA SER A 119 11.39 -31.52 25.16
C SER A 119 11.77 -30.08 24.79
N THR A 120 12.89 -29.58 25.28
CA THR A 120 13.50 -28.34 24.79
C THR A 120 14.94 -28.65 24.45
N VAL A 121 15.31 -28.40 23.20
CA VAL A 121 16.57 -28.84 22.61
C VAL A 121 17.27 -27.66 21.99
N THR A 122 18.60 -27.67 21.98
CA THR A 122 19.36 -26.62 21.30
C THR A 122 19.43 -26.88 19.80
N LEU A 123 19.60 -25.84 18.99
CA LEU A 123 19.82 -26.00 17.56
C LEU A 123 21.09 -26.81 17.24
N ALA A 124 22.13 -26.71 18.09
CA ALA A 124 23.34 -27.51 17.94
C ALA A 124 23.07 -29.01 18.10
N GLU A 125 22.23 -29.42 19.05
CA GLU A 125 21.83 -30.82 19.24
C GLU A 125 21.03 -31.33 18.05
N LEU A 126 20.10 -30.52 17.54
CA LEU A 126 19.32 -30.87 16.35
C LEU A 126 20.21 -31.05 15.11
N ALA A 127 21.33 -30.35 15.04
CA ALA A 127 22.28 -30.40 13.96
C ALA A 127 23.52 -31.28 14.26
N ASP A 128 23.47 -32.11 15.31
CA ASP A 128 24.65 -32.88 15.73
C ASP A 128 25.16 -33.80 14.60
N GLY A 129 26.48 -33.84 14.44
CA GLY A 129 27.17 -34.58 13.37
C GLY A 129 27.02 -34.01 11.95
N MET A 130 26.33 -32.89 11.76
CA MET A 130 26.19 -32.26 10.43
C MET A 130 27.44 -31.47 10.04
N ALA A 131 27.84 -31.57 8.77
CA ALA A 131 28.89 -30.72 8.21
C ALA A 131 28.39 -29.27 8.03
N PRO A 132 29.27 -28.26 8.09
CA PRO A 132 28.91 -26.89 7.71
C PRO A 132 28.33 -26.82 6.30
N ASN A 133 27.32 -25.95 6.10
CA ASN A 133 26.56 -25.79 4.86
C ASN A 133 25.85 -27.07 4.40
N SER A 134 25.22 -27.79 5.33
CA SER A 134 24.41 -28.98 5.04
C SER A 134 23.00 -28.90 5.65
N GLU A 135 22.13 -29.80 5.20
CA GLU A 135 20.75 -29.94 5.66
C GLU A 135 20.45 -31.41 5.99
N ARG A 136 19.52 -31.65 6.93
CA ARG A 136 19.09 -33.00 7.32
C ARG A 136 17.58 -33.00 7.60
N GLU A 137 16.88 -34.01 7.10
CA GLU A 137 15.48 -34.24 7.43
C GLU A 137 15.31 -34.47 8.94
N LEU A 138 14.33 -33.82 9.56
CA LEU A 138 14.23 -33.75 11.03
C LEU A 138 12.99 -34.43 11.61
N GLY A 139 11.81 -34.36 10.99
CA GLY A 139 10.61 -35.08 11.47
C GLY A 139 10.18 -34.78 12.92
N LEU A 140 10.51 -33.60 13.46
CA LEU A 140 10.30 -33.24 14.87
C LEU A 140 9.16 -32.24 15.01
N LYS A 141 8.27 -32.39 16.00
CA LYS A 141 7.24 -31.37 16.28
C LYS A 141 7.79 -30.25 17.17
N VAL A 142 7.79 -29.02 16.65
CA VAL A 142 8.16 -27.78 17.36
C VAL A 142 6.91 -26.93 17.62
N LEU A 143 7.03 -25.88 18.43
CA LEU A 143 5.92 -24.94 18.64
C LEU A 143 6.02 -23.73 17.72
N ASP A 144 4.88 -23.36 17.13
CA ASP A 144 4.73 -22.15 16.31
C ASP A 144 4.61 -20.88 17.17
N ARG A 145 4.34 -19.73 16.53
CA ARG A 145 4.14 -18.46 17.25
C ARG A 145 2.96 -18.48 18.24
N ASN A 146 1.94 -19.29 18.01
CA ASN A 146 0.76 -19.40 18.85
C ASN A 146 0.97 -20.40 20.01
N GLY A 147 2.00 -21.24 19.91
CA GLY A 147 2.23 -22.34 20.84
C GLY A 147 1.66 -23.67 20.38
N ASP A 148 1.17 -23.75 19.14
CA ASP A 148 0.59 -24.95 18.58
C ASP A 148 1.70 -25.87 18.03
N PRO A 149 1.59 -27.21 18.20
CA PRO A 149 2.54 -28.17 17.64
C PRO A 149 2.54 -28.22 16.12
N VAL A 150 3.70 -28.01 15.50
CA VAL A 150 3.89 -27.96 14.05
C VAL A 150 5.13 -28.75 13.63
N LEU A 151 5.13 -29.32 12.43
CA LEU A 151 6.21 -30.19 11.96
C LEU A 151 7.42 -29.36 11.55
N ALA A 152 8.56 -29.56 12.21
CA ALA A 152 9.86 -29.18 11.71
C ALA A 152 10.41 -30.30 10.80
N SER A 153 10.35 -30.11 9.49
CA SER A 153 10.71 -31.13 8.50
C SER A 153 12.21 -31.17 8.21
N THR A 154 12.97 -30.10 8.45
CA THR A 154 14.41 -30.05 8.13
C THR A 154 15.17 -29.15 9.12
N VAL A 155 16.42 -29.52 9.42
CA VAL A 155 17.40 -28.68 10.12
C VAL A 155 18.55 -28.33 9.18
N PHE A 156 19.07 -27.11 9.32
CA PHE A 156 20.14 -26.58 8.50
C PHE A 156 21.34 -26.18 9.37
N HIS A 157 22.54 -26.59 8.96
CA HIS A 157 23.80 -26.07 9.47
C HIS A 157 24.36 -25.07 8.46
N SER A 158 24.26 -23.78 8.74
CA SER A 158 24.61 -22.71 7.78
C SER A 158 26.08 -22.26 7.80
N GLY A 159 26.91 -22.90 8.63
CA GLY A 159 28.33 -22.58 8.73
C GLY A 159 28.55 -21.39 9.67
N THR A 160 29.71 -20.77 9.60
CA THR A 160 30.11 -19.68 10.50
C THR A 160 29.80 -18.32 9.89
N HIS A 161 29.08 -17.46 10.63
CA HIS A 161 28.67 -16.13 10.17
C HIS A 161 28.83 -15.08 11.28
N PRO A 162 28.99 -13.79 10.95
CA PRO A 162 28.87 -12.70 11.91
C PRO A 162 27.48 -12.69 12.57
N VAL A 163 27.45 -12.55 13.90
CA VAL A 163 26.23 -12.59 14.69
C VAL A 163 26.08 -11.36 15.60
N LYS A 164 24.84 -11.04 15.94
CA LYS A 164 24.45 -10.04 16.91
C LYS A 164 23.68 -10.68 18.05
N ARG A 165 23.90 -10.16 19.27
CA ARG A 165 23.17 -10.56 20.48
C ARG A 165 22.17 -9.47 20.83
N LEU A 166 20.90 -9.85 20.86
CA LEU A 166 19.82 -9.03 21.40
C LEU A 166 19.62 -9.37 22.87
N THR A 167 19.51 -8.36 23.73
CA THR A 167 19.14 -8.51 25.14
C THR A 167 17.99 -7.58 25.50
N THR A 168 16.97 -8.11 26.17
CA THR A 168 15.82 -7.35 26.67
C THR A 168 16.08 -6.76 28.06
N THR A 169 15.30 -5.76 28.48
CA THR A 169 15.39 -5.17 29.83
C THR A 169 15.07 -6.15 30.96
N GLY A 170 14.34 -7.23 30.64
CA GLY A 170 14.07 -8.36 31.53
C GLY A 170 15.25 -9.33 31.66
N GLY A 171 16.18 -9.33 30.70
CA GLY A 171 17.33 -10.24 30.67
C GLY A 171 17.22 -11.41 29.68
N TYR A 172 16.07 -11.57 29.00
CA TYR A 172 15.93 -12.52 27.89
C TYR A 172 16.85 -12.12 26.74
N SER A 173 17.46 -13.10 26.07
CA SER A 173 18.40 -12.84 24.97
C SER A 173 18.36 -13.90 23.89
N VAL A 174 18.66 -13.49 22.67
CA VAL A 174 18.83 -14.37 21.50
C VAL A 174 20.02 -13.86 20.67
N THR A 175 20.75 -14.79 20.05
CA THR A 175 21.92 -14.47 19.22
C THR A 175 21.75 -15.10 17.84
N GLY A 176 21.97 -14.31 16.80
CA GLY A 176 21.82 -14.76 15.42
C GLY A 176 22.43 -13.77 14.43
N THR A 177 22.38 -14.08 13.15
CA THR A 177 22.88 -13.20 12.08
C THR A 177 22.10 -11.88 12.05
N GLY A 178 22.72 -10.79 11.59
CA GLY A 178 22.08 -9.47 11.54
C GLY A 178 20.74 -9.46 10.79
N ASN A 179 20.60 -10.30 9.76
CA ASN A 179 19.38 -10.44 9.01
C ASN A 179 18.31 -11.34 9.67
N HIS A 180 18.55 -12.02 10.79
CA HIS A 180 17.57 -12.89 11.47
C HIS A 180 16.34 -12.10 11.94
N PRO A 181 15.08 -12.52 11.66
CA PRO A 181 13.89 -11.76 11.97
C PRO A 181 13.37 -12.15 13.35
N LEU A 182 12.86 -11.18 14.09
CA LEU A 182 12.09 -11.43 15.30
C LEU A 182 10.76 -10.70 15.18
N LEU A 183 9.69 -11.34 15.65
CA LEU A 183 8.39 -10.70 15.70
C LEU A 183 8.44 -9.55 16.72
N CYS A 184 8.05 -8.36 16.28
CA CYS A 184 8.02 -7.16 17.08
C CYS A 184 6.61 -6.57 17.11
N LEU A 185 6.24 -5.94 18.23
CA LEU A 185 5.05 -5.11 18.30
C LEU A 185 5.44 -3.65 18.01
N VAL A 186 4.85 -3.06 17.00
CA VAL A 186 5.06 -1.68 16.59
C VAL A 186 3.74 -0.91 16.59
N SER A 187 3.81 0.41 16.45
CA SER A 187 2.65 1.25 16.20
C SER A 187 2.71 1.76 14.75
N VAL A 188 1.79 1.32 13.90
CA VAL A 188 1.65 1.78 12.52
C VAL A 188 0.43 2.72 12.49
N LEU A 189 0.67 4.02 12.30
CA LEU A 189 -0.38 5.06 12.32
C LEU A 189 -1.27 5.03 13.59
N GLY A 190 -0.72 4.62 14.74
CA GLY A 190 -1.45 4.51 15.99
C GLY A 190 -2.14 3.15 16.21
N VAL A 191 -2.08 2.24 15.24
CA VAL A 191 -2.59 0.86 15.35
C VAL A 191 -1.47 -0.05 15.90
N PRO A 192 -1.73 -0.86 16.94
CA PRO A 192 -0.78 -1.85 17.43
C PRO A 192 -0.68 -3.01 16.42
N THR A 193 0.49 -3.22 15.83
CA THR A 193 0.69 -4.18 14.75
C THR A 193 1.89 -5.07 15.03
N LEU A 194 1.74 -6.37 14.81
CA LEU A 194 2.85 -7.32 14.83
C LEU A 194 3.57 -7.25 13.48
N LEU A 195 4.87 -6.97 13.51
CA LEU A 195 5.71 -6.79 12.33
C LEU A 195 7.06 -7.47 12.53
N TRP A 196 7.59 -8.08 11.47
CA TRP A 196 8.89 -8.73 11.50
C TRP A 196 10.00 -7.69 11.34
N LYS A 197 10.93 -7.64 12.30
CA LYS A 197 12.14 -6.82 12.18
C LYS A 197 13.37 -7.70 12.26
N THR A 198 14.35 -7.45 11.40
CA THR A 198 15.66 -8.12 11.48
C THR A 198 16.47 -7.62 12.68
N LEU A 199 17.41 -8.42 13.17
CA LEU A 199 18.35 -8.00 14.22
C LEU A 199 19.10 -6.71 13.86
N ASP A 200 19.32 -6.44 12.57
CA ASP A 200 19.93 -5.21 12.04
C ASP A 200 19.00 -4.00 12.04
N GLU A 201 17.69 -4.19 12.11
CA GLU A 201 16.67 -3.12 12.17
C GLU A 201 16.22 -2.84 13.60
N ILE A 202 16.35 -3.82 14.50
CA ILE A 202 15.96 -3.68 15.90
C ILE A 202 16.88 -2.69 16.62
N ARG A 203 16.29 -1.81 17.43
CA ARG A 203 16.97 -0.80 18.23
C ARG A 203 16.57 -0.91 19.71
N PRO A 204 17.39 -0.43 20.65
CA PRO A 204 16.97 -0.27 22.05
C PRO A 204 15.66 0.52 22.15
N GLY A 205 14.73 0.03 22.98
CA GLY A 205 13.38 0.59 23.13
C GLY A 205 12.30 -0.10 22.30
N ASP A 206 12.67 -0.86 21.25
CA ASP A 206 11.71 -1.67 20.48
C ASP A 206 11.06 -2.76 21.35
N ARG A 207 9.91 -3.27 20.91
CA ARG A 207 9.14 -4.31 21.62
C ARG A 207 9.21 -5.63 20.87
N VAL A 208 10.05 -6.54 21.34
CA VAL A 208 10.14 -7.91 20.79
C VAL A 208 9.14 -8.83 21.48
N VAL A 209 8.62 -9.79 20.71
CA VAL A 209 7.58 -10.71 21.18
C VAL A 209 8.21 -11.99 21.70
N LEU A 210 7.89 -12.32 22.96
CA LEU A 210 8.20 -13.60 23.58
C LEU A 210 6.91 -14.42 23.74
N GLN A 211 6.92 -15.67 23.27
CA GLN A 211 5.85 -16.62 23.52
C GLN A 211 5.98 -17.18 24.94
N ARG A 212 4.86 -17.26 25.65
CA ARG A 212 4.80 -17.70 27.05
C ARG A 212 3.62 -18.63 27.36
N VAL A 213 3.05 -19.28 26.36
CA VAL A 213 1.97 -20.26 26.57
C VAL A 213 2.57 -21.45 27.29
N ALA A 214 1.95 -21.90 28.39
CA ALA A 214 2.41 -23.10 29.09
C ALA A 214 2.07 -24.36 28.28
N ARG A 215 2.88 -25.42 28.41
CA ARG A 215 2.53 -26.72 27.81
C ARG A 215 1.27 -27.27 28.48
N GLU A 216 0.34 -27.80 27.69
CA GLU A 216 -0.89 -28.41 28.20
C GLU A 216 -0.69 -29.84 28.73
N ASP A 217 0.50 -30.44 28.55
CA ASP A 217 0.74 -31.85 28.86
C ASP A 217 1.43 -32.07 30.22
N GLU A 218 0.69 -32.68 31.16
CA GLU A 218 1.20 -33.26 32.41
C GLU A 218 1.53 -34.74 32.20
N GLY A 219 2.48 -35.05 31.33
CA GLY A 219 3.05 -36.40 31.29
C GLY A 219 3.56 -36.77 32.68
N ILE A 220 2.99 -37.82 33.30
CA ILE A 220 3.41 -38.33 34.61
C ILE A 220 4.89 -38.73 34.47
N PRO A 221 5.82 -38.09 35.19
CA PRO A 221 7.22 -38.44 35.09
C PRO A 221 7.44 -39.90 35.53
N ALA A 222 8.43 -40.58 34.95
CA ALA A 222 8.85 -41.85 35.53
C ALA A 222 9.42 -41.60 36.94
N ALA A 223 9.21 -42.54 37.88
CA ALA A 223 9.66 -42.36 39.26
C ALA A 223 11.16 -42.05 39.39
N SER A 224 11.99 -42.58 38.48
CA SER A 224 13.42 -42.26 38.39
C SER A 224 13.69 -40.81 38.00
N ASP A 225 12.86 -40.24 37.13
CA ASP A 225 13.02 -38.87 36.61
C ASP A 225 12.57 -37.85 37.67
N GLU A 226 11.56 -38.19 38.47
CA GLU A 226 11.15 -37.40 39.64
C GLU A 226 12.28 -37.30 40.66
N ASP A 227 12.88 -38.44 41.01
CA ASP A 227 13.97 -38.50 41.97
C ASP A 227 15.19 -37.74 41.45
N LEU A 228 15.55 -37.91 40.17
CA LEU A 228 16.62 -37.15 39.53
C LEU A 228 16.36 -35.64 39.57
N ALA A 229 15.17 -35.19 39.20
CA ALA A 229 14.83 -33.76 39.18
C ALA A 229 14.86 -33.13 40.57
N LEU A 230 14.31 -33.83 41.58
CA LEU A 230 14.34 -33.42 42.97
C LEU A 230 15.78 -33.31 43.47
N LEU A 231 16.60 -34.34 43.25
CA LEU A 231 18.01 -34.35 43.64
C LEU A 231 18.82 -33.28 42.92
N ALA A 232 18.62 -33.12 41.61
CA ALA A 232 19.27 -32.08 40.83
C ALA A 232 18.94 -30.69 41.37
N GLY A 233 17.66 -30.38 41.61
CA GLY A 233 17.24 -29.10 42.18
C GLY A 233 17.83 -28.84 43.57
N ALA A 234 17.86 -29.87 44.42
CA ALA A 234 18.44 -29.81 45.77
C ALA A 234 19.97 -29.58 45.73
N PHE A 235 20.72 -30.31 44.89
CA PHE A 235 22.16 -30.14 44.76
C PHE A 235 22.56 -28.86 44.03
N VAL A 236 21.76 -28.38 43.07
CA VAL A 236 21.99 -27.09 42.40
C VAL A 236 21.73 -25.92 43.35
N SER A 237 20.75 -26.00 44.25
CA SER A 237 20.50 -24.96 45.26
C SER A 237 21.47 -25.06 46.45
N GLU A 238 20.99 -25.55 47.59
CA GLU A 238 21.70 -25.57 48.88
C GLU A 238 22.73 -26.70 49.02
N GLY A 239 22.74 -27.65 48.08
CA GLY A 239 23.70 -28.74 48.05
C GLY A 239 25.02 -28.43 47.32
N PHE A 240 25.94 -29.39 47.41
CA PHE A 240 27.20 -29.39 46.67
C PHE A 240 27.61 -30.81 46.29
N VAL A 241 28.32 -30.93 45.17
CA VAL A 241 28.98 -32.17 44.75
C VAL A 241 30.44 -31.81 44.42
N SER A 242 31.32 -31.99 45.39
CA SER A 242 32.77 -31.78 45.20
C SER A 242 33.42 -33.01 44.56
N ALA A 243 34.72 -32.93 44.28
CA ALA A 243 35.47 -34.07 43.73
C ALA A 243 35.36 -35.34 44.59
N ASN A 244 35.30 -35.22 45.92
CA ASN A 244 35.39 -36.37 46.84
C ASN A 244 34.23 -36.49 47.83
N ARG A 245 33.29 -35.55 47.83
CA ARG A 245 32.20 -35.47 48.82
C ARG A 245 31.01 -34.73 48.25
N ALA A 246 29.81 -35.17 48.56
CA ALA A 246 28.58 -34.44 48.27
C ALA A 246 27.81 -34.21 49.55
N GLY A 247 26.97 -33.18 49.57
CA GLY A 247 26.14 -32.91 50.71
C GLY A 247 24.99 -32.00 50.36
N PHE A 248 23.95 -32.08 51.19
CA PHE A 248 22.78 -31.25 51.11
C PHE A 248 22.32 -30.94 52.53
N ASN A 249 21.85 -29.74 52.78
CA ASN A 249 21.31 -29.37 54.09
C ASN A 249 20.13 -28.43 53.90
N ASN A 250 19.12 -28.55 54.77
CA ASN A 250 17.93 -27.71 54.71
C ASN A 250 17.27 -27.61 56.09
N LEU A 251 16.53 -26.52 56.32
CA LEU A 251 15.81 -26.27 57.57
C LEU A 251 14.41 -26.91 57.60
N ASP A 252 13.82 -27.21 56.44
CA ASP A 252 12.55 -27.91 56.34
C ASP A 252 12.78 -29.43 56.33
N ARG A 253 12.20 -30.08 57.35
CA ARG A 253 12.37 -31.52 57.55
C ARG A 253 11.71 -32.36 56.46
N ASP A 254 10.55 -31.94 55.96
CA ASP A 254 9.78 -32.74 55.02
C ASP A 254 10.45 -32.72 53.65
N PHE A 255 10.96 -31.57 53.22
CA PHE A 255 11.77 -31.47 52.00
C PHE A 255 13.09 -32.22 52.14
N PHE A 256 13.77 -32.11 53.29
CA PHE A 256 14.99 -32.88 53.55
C PHE A 256 14.77 -34.40 53.48
N ASP A 257 13.72 -34.91 54.12
CA ASP A 257 13.39 -36.34 54.11
C ASP A 257 13.03 -36.81 52.70
N ALA A 258 12.35 -35.98 51.89
CA ALA A 258 12.07 -36.27 50.48
C ALA A 258 13.36 -36.39 49.64
N VAL A 259 14.31 -35.45 49.81
CA VAL A 259 15.61 -35.49 49.12
C VAL A 259 16.41 -36.73 49.53
N VAL A 260 16.41 -37.08 50.83
CA VAL A 260 17.09 -38.28 51.33
C VAL A 260 16.47 -39.56 50.77
N ALA A 261 15.14 -39.64 50.72
CA ALA A 261 14.43 -40.78 50.15
C ALA A 261 14.71 -40.92 48.65
N ALA A 262 14.71 -39.81 47.90
CA ALA A 262 15.09 -39.79 46.49
C ALA A 262 16.53 -40.24 46.28
N TYR A 263 17.45 -39.80 47.16
CA TYR A 263 18.85 -40.23 47.12
C TYR A 263 18.97 -41.75 47.29
N ASP A 264 18.25 -42.33 48.25
CA ASP A 264 18.26 -43.78 48.50
C ASP A 264 17.70 -44.58 47.32
N ARG A 265 16.70 -44.06 46.62
CA ARG A 265 16.05 -44.72 45.48
C ARG A 265 16.86 -44.60 44.18
N TYR A 266 17.40 -43.41 43.89
CA TYR A 266 18.03 -43.11 42.60
C TYR A 266 19.55 -43.30 42.60
N VAL A 267 20.25 -42.84 43.64
CA VAL A 267 21.71 -42.96 43.74
C VAL A 267 22.11 -44.22 44.52
N GLY A 268 21.49 -44.43 45.68
CA GLY A 268 21.90 -45.45 46.64
C GLY A 268 23.29 -45.21 47.23
N GLY A 269 23.92 -46.28 47.73
CA GLY A 269 25.24 -46.21 48.36
C GLY A 269 25.23 -45.69 49.80
N ARG A 270 26.42 -45.50 50.38
CA ARG A 270 26.55 -45.09 51.79
C ARG A 270 26.37 -43.57 51.93
N ARG A 271 25.44 -43.17 52.80
CA ARG A 271 25.22 -41.79 53.21
C ARG A 271 25.11 -41.65 54.73
N TYR A 272 25.34 -40.46 55.23
CA TYR A 272 25.19 -40.08 56.64
C TYR A 272 24.17 -38.96 56.76
N VAL A 273 23.28 -39.04 57.74
CA VAL A 273 22.31 -37.98 58.05
C VAL A 273 22.50 -37.55 59.49
N SER A 274 22.51 -36.24 59.72
CA SER A 274 22.63 -35.64 61.04
C SER A 274 21.75 -34.40 61.18
N SER A 275 21.63 -33.87 62.39
CA SER A 275 20.89 -32.63 62.62
C SER A 275 21.55 -31.83 63.74
N ARG A 276 21.57 -30.51 63.61
CA ARG A 276 22.14 -29.60 64.61
C ARG A 276 21.35 -28.31 64.70
N VAL A 277 21.32 -27.70 65.89
CA VAL A 277 20.74 -26.37 66.09
C VAL A 277 21.78 -25.32 65.66
N ILE A 278 21.42 -24.49 64.68
CA ILE A 278 22.28 -23.40 64.19
C ILE A 278 22.08 -22.12 65.01
N ALA A 279 22.93 -21.12 64.80
CA ALA A 279 22.92 -19.87 65.58
C ALA A 279 21.57 -19.12 65.58
N SER A 280 20.71 -19.34 64.57
CA SER A 280 19.36 -18.78 64.51
C SER A 280 18.36 -19.45 65.45
N GLY A 281 18.75 -20.54 66.13
CA GLY A 281 17.85 -21.39 66.92
C GLY A 281 17.07 -22.41 66.08
N SER A 282 17.21 -22.40 64.76
CA SER A 282 16.59 -23.37 63.86
C SER A 282 17.37 -24.70 63.85
N THR A 283 16.67 -25.82 63.64
CA THR A 283 17.33 -27.12 63.42
C THR A 283 17.67 -27.26 61.95
N LEU A 284 18.96 -27.46 61.65
CA LEU A 284 19.48 -27.77 60.32
C LEU A 284 19.63 -29.28 60.19
N HIS A 285 19.05 -29.86 59.14
CA HIS A 285 19.21 -31.26 58.76
C HIS A 285 20.28 -31.38 57.69
N GLU A 286 21.21 -32.32 57.83
CA GLU A 286 22.38 -32.44 56.96
C GLU A 286 22.51 -33.87 56.42
N LEU A 287 22.58 -33.98 55.08
CA LEU A 287 22.93 -35.17 54.31
C LEU A 287 24.40 -35.04 53.91
N ASP A 288 25.18 -36.05 54.23
CA ASP A 288 26.60 -36.14 53.92
C ASP A 288 26.94 -37.45 53.20
N VAL A 289 27.50 -37.33 52.00
CA VAL A 289 27.92 -38.45 51.15
C VAL A 289 29.43 -38.39 50.99
N GLN A 290 30.12 -39.31 51.66
CA GLN A 290 31.58 -39.38 51.71
C GLN A 290 32.18 -40.32 50.64
N ASP A 291 31.35 -41.19 50.05
CA ASP A 291 31.72 -42.07 48.94
C ASP A 291 30.82 -41.77 47.73
N LEU A 292 31.42 -41.16 46.70
CA LEU A 292 30.72 -40.73 45.50
C LEU A 292 30.67 -41.80 44.40
N SER A 293 31.12 -43.03 44.66
CA SER A 293 31.21 -44.07 43.62
C SER A 293 29.84 -44.30 42.95
N ALA A 294 28.78 -44.48 43.73
CA ALA A 294 27.41 -44.65 43.22
C ALA A 294 26.88 -43.37 42.54
N LEU A 295 27.12 -42.18 43.11
CA LEU A 295 26.66 -40.92 42.53
C LEU A 295 27.29 -40.64 41.16
N ARG A 296 28.57 -40.99 40.97
CA ARG A 296 29.28 -40.82 39.70
C ARG A 296 28.74 -41.69 38.57
N GLU A 297 28.04 -42.79 38.89
CA GLU A 297 27.41 -43.68 37.92
C GLU A 297 26.03 -43.15 37.46
N THR A 298 25.50 -42.11 38.10
CA THR A 298 24.24 -41.43 37.75
C THR A 298 24.48 -40.13 36.97
N ASP A 299 23.41 -39.54 36.43
CA ASP A 299 23.47 -38.23 35.76
C ASP A 299 23.92 -37.08 36.68
N LEU A 300 23.75 -37.23 38.00
CA LEU A 300 24.26 -36.29 39.00
C LEU A 300 25.79 -36.28 39.06
N GLY A 301 26.46 -37.30 38.52
CA GLY A 301 27.92 -37.38 38.37
C GLY A 301 28.50 -36.22 37.55
N LEU A 302 27.72 -35.67 36.60
CA LEU A 302 28.11 -34.50 35.81
C LEU A 302 28.26 -33.23 36.65
N MET A 303 27.71 -33.22 37.87
CA MET A 303 27.82 -32.09 38.81
C MET A 303 29.10 -32.12 39.66
N VAL A 304 29.87 -33.22 39.62
CA VAL A 304 31.08 -33.40 40.42
C VAL A 304 32.10 -32.31 40.11
N GLY A 305 32.47 -31.54 41.14
CA GLY A 305 33.47 -30.47 41.03
C GLY A 305 32.92 -29.14 40.52
N GLN A 306 31.62 -29.02 40.24
CA GLN A 306 31.03 -27.76 39.82
C GLN A 306 30.99 -26.74 40.97
N ARG A 307 31.57 -25.56 40.74
CA ARG A 307 31.50 -24.41 41.66
C ARG A 307 30.21 -23.63 41.46
N SER A 308 29.78 -22.84 42.45
CA SER A 308 28.53 -22.07 42.40
C SER A 308 28.38 -21.18 41.15
N ALA A 309 29.47 -20.61 40.62
CA ALA A 309 29.43 -19.76 39.42
C ALA A 309 29.34 -20.56 38.09
N ALA A 310 29.60 -21.88 38.13
CA ALA A 310 29.57 -22.78 36.97
C ALA A 310 28.35 -23.72 36.97
N LYS A 311 27.53 -23.69 38.03
CA LYS A 311 26.25 -24.43 38.10
C LYS A 311 25.37 -24.02 36.91
N HIS A 312 24.58 -24.96 36.39
CA HIS A 312 23.64 -24.77 35.29
C HIS A 312 22.50 -25.77 35.45
N VAL A 313 21.41 -25.58 34.71
CA VAL A 313 20.31 -26.56 34.64
C VAL A 313 20.85 -27.81 33.96
N PRO A 314 20.80 -28.99 34.59
CA PRO A 314 21.28 -30.22 33.97
C PRO A 314 20.58 -30.50 32.64
N HIS A 315 21.36 -30.94 31.65
CA HIS A 315 20.89 -31.20 30.28
C HIS A 315 19.68 -32.14 30.21
N VAL A 316 19.67 -33.16 31.08
CA VAL A 316 18.56 -34.11 31.25
C VAL A 316 17.23 -33.43 31.61
N VAL A 317 17.26 -32.32 32.37
CA VAL A 317 16.04 -31.57 32.72
C VAL A 317 15.44 -30.91 31.47
N TRP A 318 16.26 -30.41 30.55
CA TRP A 318 15.78 -29.85 29.27
C TRP A 318 15.14 -30.90 28.36
N HIS A 319 15.57 -32.16 28.46
CA HIS A 319 15.06 -33.28 27.66
C HIS A 319 13.89 -34.03 28.31
N SER A 320 13.53 -33.66 29.54
CA SER A 320 12.51 -34.35 30.33
C SER A 320 11.08 -33.85 30.09
N THR A 321 10.08 -34.44 30.75
CA THR A 321 8.68 -33.98 30.69
C THR A 321 8.46 -32.66 31.42
N THR A 322 7.33 -31.99 31.18
CA THR A 322 6.91 -30.77 31.91
C THR A 322 6.89 -31.00 33.43
N GLY A 323 6.40 -32.16 33.89
CA GLY A 323 6.38 -32.52 35.31
C GLY A 323 7.78 -32.62 35.94
N THR A 324 8.75 -33.16 35.21
CA THR A 324 10.14 -33.27 35.66
C THR A 324 10.80 -31.89 35.79
N ARG A 325 10.60 -31.00 34.81
CA ARG A 325 11.05 -29.59 34.88
C ARG A 325 10.42 -28.85 36.06
N ARG A 326 9.13 -29.08 36.30
CA ARG A 326 8.39 -28.50 37.43
C ARG A 326 9.02 -28.91 38.75
N LEU A 327 9.28 -30.20 38.96
CA LEU A 327 9.90 -30.72 40.18
C LEU A 327 11.31 -30.16 40.39
N PHE A 328 12.13 -30.08 39.32
CA PHE A 328 13.44 -29.44 39.39
C PHE A 328 13.36 -27.98 39.84
N LEU A 329 12.48 -27.18 39.21
CA LEU A 329 12.28 -25.78 39.60
C LEU A 329 11.74 -25.65 41.03
N GLN A 330 10.78 -26.49 41.41
CA GLN A 330 10.20 -26.48 42.75
C GLN A 330 11.27 -26.76 43.81
N ALA A 331 12.10 -27.79 43.62
CA ALA A 331 13.21 -28.11 44.52
C ALA A 331 14.29 -27.02 44.54
N LEU A 332 14.60 -26.42 43.39
CA LEU A 332 15.56 -25.33 43.26
C LEU A 332 15.12 -24.08 44.05
N PHE A 333 13.84 -23.70 43.91
CA PHE A 333 13.24 -22.57 44.65
C PHE A 333 13.02 -22.92 46.12
N GLU A 334 12.75 -24.18 46.48
CA GLU A 334 12.65 -24.58 47.88
C GLU A 334 13.97 -24.42 48.63
N GLY A 335 15.12 -24.64 47.98
CA GLY A 335 16.42 -24.29 48.54
C GLY A 335 16.65 -22.78 48.59
N ASP A 336 17.04 -22.19 47.46
CA ASP A 336 17.57 -20.81 47.38
C ASP A 336 16.51 -19.75 47.01
N GLY A 337 15.24 -20.14 46.95
CA GLY A 337 14.12 -19.26 46.63
C GLY A 337 13.42 -18.69 47.86
N SER A 338 12.74 -17.56 47.66
CA SER A 338 11.95 -16.89 48.69
C SER A 338 10.76 -16.15 48.10
N SER A 339 9.67 -16.06 48.85
CA SER A 339 8.59 -15.10 48.61
C SER A 339 8.59 -13.98 49.67
N SER A 340 8.17 -12.78 49.27
CA SER A 340 8.02 -11.65 50.18
C SER A 340 6.98 -10.64 49.67
N LEU A 341 6.25 -10.02 50.61
CA LEU A 341 5.44 -8.84 50.34
C LEU A 341 6.33 -7.61 50.17
N LEU A 342 6.04 -6.83 49.13
CA LEU A 342 6.70 -5.57 48.82
C LEU A 342 5.78 -4.37 49.16
N PRO A 343 6.34 -3.16 49.32
CA PRO A 343 5.54 -1.94 49.49
C PRO A 343 4.48 -1.75 48.39
N ARG A 344 3.42 -0.98 48.67
CA ARG A 344 2.27 -0.74 47.77
C ARG A 344 1.45 -1.99 47.41
N SER A 345 1.37 -2.96 48.33
CA SER A 345 0.57 -4.19 48.16
C SER A 345 0.99 -4.97 46.92
N THR A 346 2.31 -5.18 46.75
CA THR A 346 2.88 -6.01 45.68
C THR A 346 3.58 -7.23 46.29
N ILE A 347 3.94 -8.22 45.46
CA ILE A 347 4.58 -9.46 45.90
C ILE A 347 5.78 -9.76 45.01
N GLN A 348 6.79 -10.38 45.58
CA GLN A 348 7.95 -10.86 44.86
C GLN A 348 8.22 -12.33 45.22
N VAL A 349 8.44 -13.14 44.19
CA VAL A 349 9.13 -14.44 44.31
C VAL A 349 10.52 -14.26 43.69
N SER A 350 11.56 -14.71 44.38
CA SER A 350 12.93 -14.59 43.87
C SER A 350 13.76 -15.82 44.14
N TYR A 351 14.65 -16.13 43.20
CA TYR A 351 15.71 -17.14 43.32
C TYR A 351 17.07 -16.46 43.13
N SER A 352 18.06 -16.78 43.96
CA SER A 352 19.38 -16.14 43.94
C SER A 352 20.47 -17.12 43.54
N THR A 353 21.38 -16.69 42.66
CA THR A 353 22.53 -17.51 42.24
C THR A 353 23.74 -16.65 41.91
N ARG A 354 24.93 -17.26 41.83
CA ARG A 354 26.16 -16.63 41.31
C ARG A 354 26.49 -17.07 39.89
N SER A 355 25.73 -18.00 39.31
CA SER A 355 25.90 -18.44 37.93
C SER A 355 24.98 -17.66 37.00
N ASP A 356 25.56 -16.88 36.08
CA ASP A 356 24.81 -16.15 35.06
C ASP A 356 24.12 -17.11 34.06
N ARG A 357 24.75 -18.26 33.77
CA ARG A 357 24.15 -19.31 32.95
C ARG A 357 22.90 -19.88 33.62
N LEU A 358 23.01 -20.29 34.89
CA LEU A 358 21.88 -20.84 35.65
C LEU A 358 20.75 -19.82 35.79
N ALA A 359 21.07 -18.55 36.05
CA ALA A 359 20.06 -17.50 36.14
C ALA A 359 19.25 -17.36 34.83
N ARG A 360 19.92 -17.34 33.68
CA ARG A 360 19.27 -17.28 32.35
C ARG A 360 18.45 -18.53 32.05
N GLU A 361 18.99 -19.71 32.33
CA GLU A 361 18.30 -20.99 32.11
C GLU A 361 17.06 -21.13 33.00
N VAL A 362 17.13 -20.72 34.27
CA VAL A 362 15.97 -20.69 35.18
C VAL A 362 14.92 -19.68 34.70
N GLN A 363 15.34 -18.50 34.24
CA GLN A 363 14.43 -17.53 33.64
C GLN A 363 13.70 -18.11 32.41
N GLN A 364 14.39 -18.89 31.58
CA GLN A 364 13.79 -19.54 30.41
C GLN A 364 12.84 -20.68 30.79
N LEU A 365 13.20 -21.53 31.76
CA LEU A 365 12.29 -22.56 32.27
C LEU A 365 11.01 -21.95 32.84
N LEU A 366 11.10 -20.86 33.62
CA LEU A 366 9.93 -20.16 34.13
C LEU A 366 9.01 -19.66 32.99
N LEU A 367 9.59 -19.17 31.89
CA LEU A 367 8.83 -18.73 30.71
C LEU A 367 8.03 -19.88 30.08
N GLU A 368 8.55 -21.12 30.08
CA GLU A 368 7.82 -22.31 29.59
C GLU A 368 6.59 -22.65 30.46
N PHE A 369 6.54 -22.21 31.72
CA PHE A 369 5.36 -22.29 32.59
C PHE A 369 4.48 -21.04 32.51
N GLY A 370 4.79 -20.12 31.59
CA GLY A 370 4.11 -18.83 31.42
C GLY A 370 4.41 -17.80 32.50
N VAL A 371 5.45 -18.04 33.31
CA VAL A 371 5.89 -17.14 34.39
C VAL A 371 6.98 -16.23 33.85
N VAL A 372 6.66 -14.95 33.66
CA VAL A 372 7.65 -13.96 33.23
C VAL A 372 8.50 -13.53 34.44
N SER A 373 9.82 -13.47 34.26
CA SER A 373 10.75 -13.07 35.31
C SER A 373 11.82 -12.11 34.80
N LYS A 374 12.48 -11.40 35.72
CA LYS A 374 13.55 -10.45 35.45
C LYS A 374 14.86 -10.87 36.11
N LEU A 375 15.97 -10.68 35.42
CA LEU A 375 17.31 -10.83 36.00
C LEU A 375 17.78 -9.51 36.64
N CYS A 376 18.04 -9.54 37.94
CA CYS A 376 18.59 -8.43 38.72
C CYS A 376 20.01 -8.77 39.17
N ARG A 377 21.01 -8.04 38.65
CA ARG A 377 22.43 -8.25 38.98
C ARG A 377 22.89 -7.28 40.08
N TYR A 378 23.62 -7.79 41.07
CA TYR A 378 24.14 -7.03 42.21
C TYR A 378 25.68 -6.95 42.17
N GLY A 379 26.25 -5.88 42.72
CA GLY A 379 27.70 -5.62 42.67
C GLY A 379 28.59 -6.63 43.41
N ASN A 380 28.00 -7.49 44.25
CA ASN A 380 28.66 -8.59 44.95
C ASN A 380 28.76 -9.89 44.10
N GLY A 381 28.32 -9.85 42.84
CA GLY A 381 28.29 -11.01 41.94
C GLY A 381 27.05 -11.90 42.08
N GLU A 382 26.07 -11.51 42.90
CA GLU A 382 24.77 -12.17 43.01
C GLU A 382 23.84 -11.77 41.86
N ILE A 383 23.10 -12.74 41.33
CA ILE A 383 22.10 -12.57 40.29
C ILE A 383 20.79 -13.14 40.82
N LYS A 384 19.75 -12.30 40.88
CA LYS A 384 18.40 -12.72 41.28
C LYS A 384 17.51 -12.86 40.08
N VAL A 385 16.86 -14.01 39.96
CA VAL A 385 15.69 -14.22 39.08
C VAL A 385 14.46 -13.78 39.86
N VAL A 386 13.74 -12.78 39.37
CA VAL A 386 12.68 -12.09 40.09
C VAL A 386 11.36 -12.18 39.35
N VAL A 387 10.35 -12.75 39.99
CA VAL A 387 8.94 -12.67 39.60
C VAL A 387 8.30 -11.56 40.43
N GLY A 388 8.05 -10.41 39.80
CA GLY A 388 7.77 -9.15 40.51
C GLY A 388 6.32 -8.66 40.50
N ASN A 389 5.39 -9.41 39.89
CA ASN A 389 3.98 -9.02 39.83
C ASN A 389 3.06 -10.14 40.34
N ARG A 390 1.83 -9.77 40.73
CA ARG A 390 0.84 -10.70 41.28
C ARG A 390 0.49 -11.83 40.31
N ARG A 391 0.25 -11.50 39.04
CA ARG A 391 -0.17 -12.48 38.02
C ARG A 391 0.85 -13.60 37.90
N ASP A 392 2.12 -13.27 37.69
CA ASP A 392 3.17 -14.24 37.51
C ASP A 392 3.53 -14.95 38.82
N ALA A 393 3.41 -14.28 39.99
CA ALA A 393 3.55 -14.93 41.29
C ALA A 393 2.43 -15.97 41.55
N ARG A 394 1.20 -15.69 41.10
CA ARG A 394 0.09 -16.67 41.10
C ARG A 394 0.39 -17.82 40.16
N LEU A 395 0.82 -17.54 38.92
CA LEU A 395 1.19 -18.59 37.96
C LEU A 395 2.32 -19.45 38.50
N PHE A 396 3.35 -18.85 39.13
CA PHE A 396 4.39 -19.56 39.84
C PHE A 396 3.81 -20.46 40.92
N ALA A 397 2.98 -19.92 41.83
CA ALA A 397 2.37 -20.68 42.92
C ALA A 397 1.56 -21.90 42.43
N THR A 398 0.88 -21.77 41.29
CA THR A 398 0.01 -22.83 40.74
C THR A 398 0.74 -23.81 39.82
N ARG A 399 1.74 -23.37 39.06
CA ARG A 399 2.37 -24.17 37.99
C ARG A 399 3.76 -24.68 38.37
N VAL A 400 4.43 -24.05 39.34
CA VAL A 400 5.75 -24.44 39.84
C VAL A 400 5.69 -24.74 41.34
N GLY A 401 5.39 -23.72 42.13
CA GLY A 401 5.20 -23.78 43.58
C GLY A 401 6.51 -23.89 44.37
N PHE A 402 6.33 -23.84 45.68
CA PHE A 402 7.30 -24.22 46.70
C PHE A 402 6.90 -25.57 47.32
N TRP A 403 7.70 -26.09 48.24
CA TRP A 403 7.36 -27.21 49.10
C TRP A 403 6.76 -26.72 50.43
N GLY A 404 5.83 -27.49 50.99
CA GLY A 404 5.33 -27.35 52.38
C GLY A 404 5.12 -25.90 52.86
N ARG A 405 5.96 -25.46 53.81
CA ARG A 405 5.81 -24.18 54.52
C ARG A 405 6.00 -22.95 53.63
N LYS A 406 6.96 -22.97 52.69
CA LYS A 406 7.19 -21.83 51.78
C LYS A 406 6.01 -21.64 50.83
N GLN A 407 5.35 -22.73 50.42
CA GLN A 407 4.13 -22.66 49.61
C GLN A 407 2.97 -22.02 50.37
N ALA A 408 2.70 -22.50 51.59
CA ALA A 408 1.67 -21.93 52.44
C ALA A 408 1.92 -20.44 52.73
N LYS A 409 3.19 -20.04 52.90
CA LYS A 409 3.57 -18.63 53.02
C LYS A 409 3.25 -17.84 51.74
N LEU A 410 3.64 -18.33 50.56
CA LEU A 410 3.36 -17.67 49.29
C LEU A 410 1.85 -17.50 49.07
N GLU A 411 1.05 -18.52 49.36
CA GLU A 411 -0.41 -18.46 49.28
C GLU A 411 -1.01 -17.44 50.24
N ALA A 412 -0.52 -17.37 51.48
CA ALA A 412 -0.94 -16.37 52.46
C ALA A 412 -0.54 -14.94 52.07
N GLU A 413 0.63 -14.75 51.44
CA GLU A 413 1.07 -13.46 50.90
C GLU A 413 0.21 -13.06 49.67
N LEU A 414 -0.09 -14.00 48.77
CA LEU A 414 -1.00 -13.78 47.65
C LEU A 414 -2.43 -13.46 48.11
N ALA A 415 -2.90 -14.02 49.22
CA ALA A 415 -4.20 -13.67 49.79
C ALA A 415 -4.26 -12.22 50.32
N GLN A 416 -3.12 -11.67 50.76
CA GLN A 416 -3.01 -10.30 51.27
C GLN A 416 -2.89 -9.25 50.17
N VAL A 417 -2.41 -9.63 48.99
CA VAL A 417 -2.33 -8.73 47.83
C VAL A 417 -3.71 -8.63 47.15
N PRO A 418 -4.27 -7.41 46.96
CA PRO A 418 -5.58 -7.23 46.34
C PRO A 418 -5.68 -7.88 44.96
N ALA A 419 -6.81 -8.53 44.68
CA ALA A 419 -7.11 -9.08 43.36
C ALA A 419 -7.25 -7.98 42.29
N THR A 420 -7.70 -6.80 42.69
CA THR A 420 -7.81 -5.57 41.90
C THR A 420 -6.80 -4.54 42.43
N SER A 421 -5.50 -4.81 42.25
CA SER A 421 -4.47 -3.88 42.69
C SER A 421 -4.50 -2.59 41.87
N THR A 422 -4.31 -1.44 42.53
CA THR A 422 -4.05 -0.14 41.89
C THR A 422 -2.57 0.04 41.55
N ALA A 423 -1.69 -0.86 41.99
CA ALA A 423 -0.29 -0.87 41.61
C ALA A 423 -0.18 -1.23 40.11
N MET A 424 0.58 -0.44 39.35
CA MET A 424 0.74 -0.65 37.92
C MET A 424 1.48 -1.97 37.64
N SER A 425 0.77 -2.98 37.13
CA SER A 425 1.43 -4.15 36.53
C SER A 425 2.31 -3.70 35.37
N THR A 426 3.52 -4.27 35.30
CA THR A 426 4.50 -4.02 34.23
C THR A 426 4.22 -4.87 32.99
N ASP A 427 3.43 -5.94 33.12
CA ASP A 427 3.02 -6.79 32.01
C ASP A 427 1.79 -6.19 31.31
N HIS A 428 2.08 -5.43 30.27
CA HIS A 428 1.12 -4.69 29.48
C HIS A 428 1.45 -4.83 28.00
N VAL A 429 0.45 -4.61 27.15
CA VAL A 429 0.61 -4.60 25.70
C VAL A 429 0.80 -3.15 25.25
N PRO A 430 2.01 -2.77 24.79
CA PRO A 430 2.27 -1.43 24.30
C PRO A 430 1.27 -1.00 23.21
N PHE A 431 0.99 0.30 23.11
CA PHE A 431 0.11 0.93 22.10
C PHE A 431 -1.39 0.59 22.18
N VAL A 432 -1.79 -0.56 22.74
CA VAL A 432 -3.20 -1.00 22.82
C VAL A 432 -4.08 -0.01 23.58
N ALA A 433 -3.63 0.50 24.73
CA ALA A 433 -4.43 1.44 25.52
C ALA A 433 -4.70 2.72 24.74
N ASP A 434 -3.71 3.27 24.05
CA ASP A 434 -3.86 4.50 23.29
C ASP A 434 -4.73 4.29 22.05
N PHE A 435 -4.57 3.16 21.37
CA PHE A 435 -5.44 2.75 20.27
C PHE A 435 -6.90 2.63 20.72
N LEU A 436 -7.21 1.85 21.76
CA LEU A 436 -8.59 1.68 22.24
C LEU A 436 -9.21 2.98 22.77
N ARG A 437 -8.43 3.89 23.35
CA ARG A 437 -8.93 5.22 23.77
C ARG A 437 -9.32 6.10 22.58
N LEU A 438 -8.69 5.89 21.43
CA LEU A 438 -8.97 6.61 20.18
C LEU A 438 -10.13 5.96 19.42
N THR A 439 -10.09 4.65 19.19
CA THR A 439 -10.93 3.91 18.23
C THR A 439 -11.90 2.91 18.86
N GLY A 440 -11.68 2.50 20.12
CA GLY A 440 -12.36 1.35 20.73
C GLY A 440 -13.85 1.54 21.01
N ALA A 441 -14.33 2.77 21.11
CA ALA A 441 -15.76 3.03 21.28
C ALA A 441 -16.18 4.40 20.77
N GLU A 442 -17.44 4.51 20.36
CA GLU A 442 -17.99 5.77 19.84
C GLU A 442 -18.86 6.51 20.87
N ARG A 443 -19.52 5.78 21.77
CA ARG A 443 -20.33 6.39 22.84
C ARG A 443 -19.43 6.99 23.91
N TRP A 444 -19.74 8.21 24.36
CA TRP A 444 -18.92 8.92 25.35
C TRP A 444 -18.76 8.15 26.67
N THR A 445 -19.80 7.42 27.13
CA THR A 445 -19.74 6.61 28.34
C THR A 445 -18.67 5.53 28.27
N GLU A 446 -18.58 4.85 27.12
CA GLU A 446 -17.62 3.78 26.89
C GLU A 446 -16.22 4.35 26.68
N ARG A 447 -16.08 5.47 25.96
CA ARG A 447 -14.80 6.17 25.81
C ARG A 447 -14.24 6.68 27.13
N ASP A 448 -15.08 7.29 27.95
CA ASP A 448 -14.70 7.73 29.30
C ASP A 448 -14.30 6.54 30.16
N TRP A 449 -15.02 5.41 30.04
CA TRP A 449 -14.62 4.17 30.69
C TRP A 449 -13.25 3.69 30.21
N LEU A 450 -13.01 3.51 28.91
CA LEU A 450 -11.71 3.08 28.35
C LEU A 450 -10.56 4.03 28.73
N ARG A 451 -10.82 5.33 28.89
CA ARG A 451 -9.82 6.32 29.35
C ARG A 451 -9.44 6.16 30.82
N ARG A 452 -10.40 5.86 31.68
CA ARG A 452 -10.20 5.72 33.13
C ARG A 452 -9.61 4.37 33.54
N HIS A 453 -9.47 3.46 32.59
CA HIS A 453 -9.19 2.06 32.83
C HIS A 453 -7.96 1.61 32.02
N ASN A 454 -7.03 0.90 32.66
CA ASN A 454 -5.86 0.32 31.99
C ASN A 454 -6.26 -0.93 31.22
N VAL A 455 -6.77 -0.76 30.00
CA VAL A 455 -7.26 -1.82 29.09
C VAL A 455 -6.16 -2.46 28.23
N ASP A 456 -4.90 -2.23 28.58
CA ASP A 456 -3.71 -2.82 27.97
C ASP A 456 -3.02 -3.82 28.91
N ARG A 457 -3.58 -4.07 30.11
CA ARG A 457 -3.01 -4.98 31.11
C ARG A 457 -3.54 -6.40 30.93
N ILE A 458 -2.64 -7.36 30.74
CA ILE A 458 -2.99 -8.77 30.50
C ILE A 458 -3.80 -9.37 31.65
N GLU A 459 -3.36 -9.14 32.90
CA GLU A 459 -4.07 -9.62 34.09
C GLU A 459 -5.54 -9.17 34.16
N ARG A 460 -5.85 -8.04 33.53
CA ARG A 460 -7.19 -7.48 33.49
C ARG A 460 -8.02 -8.12 32.39
N TRP A 461 -7.43 -8.39 31.23
CA TRP A 461 -8.07 -9.19 30.19
C TRP A 461 -8.36 -10.62 30.63
N GLU A 462 -7.49 -11.23 31.45
CA GLU A 462 -7.77 -12.55 32.04
C GLU A 462 -8.97 -12.54 33.01
N ARG A 463 -9.13 -11.47 33.80
CA ARG A 463 -10.16 -11.38 34.84
C ARG A 463 -11.48 -10.81 34.35
N ASP A 464 -11.43 -9.77 33.54
CA ASP A 464 -12.54 -8.89 33.18
C ASP A 464 -12.81 -8.88 31.67
N ARG A 465 -12.44 -9.94 30.92
CA ARG A 465 -12.58 -10.01 29.45
C ARG A 465 -13.94 -9.53 28.96
N ASP A 466 -15.01 -10.18 29.41
CA ASP A 466 -16.37 -9.89 28.97
C ASP A 466 -16.76 -8.43 29.24
N LEU A 467 -16.29 -7.87 30.37
CA LEU A 467 -16.50 -6.47 30.70
C LEU A 467 -15.70 -5.55 29.77
N ILE A 468 -14.43 -5.84 29.46
CA ILE A 468 -13.63 -5.01 28.56
C ILE A 468 -14.18 -5.09 27.14
N GLU A 469 -14.49 -6.29 26.65
CA GLU A 469 -15.05 -6.52 25.31
C GLU A 469 -16.41 -5.81 25.16
N ALA A 470 -17.29 -5.88 26.16
CA ALA A 470 -18.56 -5.14 26.15
C ALA A 470 -18.38 -3.61 26.10
N ARG A 471 -17.22 -3.09 26.53
CA ARG A 471 -16.88 -1.66 26.50
C ARG A 471 -16.20 -1.25 25.19
N ILE A 472 -15.68 -2.21 24.43
CA ILE A 472 -15.13 -1.99 23.09
C ILE A 472 -16.27 -2.20 22.08
N THR A 473 -16.90 -1.10 21.67
CA THR A 473 -18.08 -1.14 20.79
C THR A 473 -17.74 -1.13 19.31
N ASN A 474 -16.47 -0.90 18.96
CA ASN A 474 -15.94 -1.04 17.61
C ASN A 474 -15.39 -2.47 17.42
N ALA A 475 -16.02 -3.25 16.53
CA ALA A 475 -15.66 -4.64 16.28
C ALA A 475 -14.27 -4.80 15.66
N GLU A 476 -13.87 -3.90 14.75
CA GLU A 476 -12.54 -3.91 14.11
C GLU A 476 -11.44 -3.61 15.13
N ALA A 477 -11.66 -2.64 16.01
CA ALA A 477 -10.71 -2.33 17.07
C ALA A 477 -10.54 -3.53 18.03
N LEU A 478 -11.60 -4.30 18.26
CA LEU A 478 -11.53 -5.53 19.05
C LEU A 478 -10.77 -6.63 18.30
N GLU A 479 -11.01 -6.81 17.00
CA GLU A 479 -10.32 -7.81 16.17
C GLU A 479 -8.80 -7.57 16.12
N VAL A 480 -8.37 -6.31 16.03
CA VAL A 480 -6.95 -5.92 16.10
C VAL A 480 -6.34 -6.26 17.46
N VAL A 481 -7.05 -5.98 18.56
CA VAL A 481 -6.48 -6.05 19.91
C VAL A 481 -6.58 -7.45 20.52
N ALA A 482 -7.65 -8.20 20.24
CA ALA A 482 -7.94 -9.48 20.89
C ALA A 482 -6.78 -10.51 20.80
N PRO A 483 -6.09 -10.70 19.65
CA PRO A 483 -4.94 -11.58 19.56
C PRO A 483 -3.72 -11.08 20.35
N LEU A 484 -3.62 -9.77 20.60
CA LEU A 484 -2.48 -9.17 21.29
C LEU A 484 -2.58 -9.30 22.81
N VAL A 485 -3.81 -9.38 23.34
CA VAL A 485 -4.11 -9.26 24.78
C VAL A 485 -4.55 -10.58 25.44
N ASP A 486 -4.60 -11.68 24.70
CA ASP A 486 -5.04 -12.98 25.23
C ASP A 486 -4.04 -13.66 26.17
N GLY A 487 -2.87 -13.07 26.34
CA GLY A 487 -1.84 -13.54 27.27
C GLY A 487 -0.83 -14.51 26.67
N ARG A 488 -0.95 -14.90 25.39
CA ARG A 488 0.02 -15.81 24.73
C ARG A 488 1.41 -15.21 24.60
N PHE A 489 1.48 -13.88 24.48
CA PHE A 489 2.72 -13.12 24.31
C PHE A 489 3.09 -12.26 25.51
N HIS A 490 4.39 -12.08 25.70
CA HIS A 490 5.00 -11.04 26.51
C HIS A 490 5.79 -10.10 25.60
N TYR A 491 5.53 -8.79 25.71
CA TYR A 491 6.12 -7.75 24.85
C TYR A 491 7.31 -7.11 25.54
N ALA A 492 8.49 -7.72 25.36
CA ALA A 492 9.70 -7.33 26.06
C ALA A 492 10.37 -6.12 25.41
N GLU A 493 10.81 -5.16 26.22
CA GLU A 493 11.60 -4.02 25.74
C GLU A 493 13.03 -4.46 25.42
N VAL A 494 13.54 -4.11 24.25
CA VAL A 494 14.94 -4.30 23.89
C VAL A 494 15.82 -3.35 24.68
N ALA A 495 16.79 -3.87 25.41
CA ALA A 495 17.78 -3.08 26.15
C ALA A 495 19.03 -2.80 25.30
N SER A 496 19.55 -3.82 24.61
CA SER A 496 20.72 -3.68 23.74
C SER A 496 20.69 -4.65 22.56
N ILE A 497 21.41 -4.27 21.51
CA ILE A 497 21.76 -5.08 20.35
C ILE A 497 23.27 -4.87 20.11
N GLU A 498 24.06 -5.93 20.20
CA GLU A 498 25.52 -5.85 20.22
C GLU A 498 26.14 -6.86 19.24
N ASP A 499 27.22 -6.47 18.55
CA ASP A 499 27.99 -7.41 17.74
C ASP A 499 28.60 -8.49 18.62
N ALA A 500 28.42 -9.76 18.25
CA ALA A 500 28.78 -10.93 19.05
C ALA A 500 29.82 -11.84 18.36
N GLY A 501 30.59 -11.29 17.42
CA GLY A 501 31.64 -12.02 16.69
C GLY A 501 31.09 -12.93 15.60
N GLU A 502 31.81 -14.01 15.30
CA GLU A 502 31.38 -15.04 14.35
C GLU A 502 31.06 -16.35 15.07
N ALA A 503 29.99 -17.04 14.65
CA ALA A 503 29.57 -18.30 15.24
C ALA A 503 28.95 -19.25 14.21
N PRO A 504 29.01 -20.58 14.43
CA PRO A 504 28.18 -21.53 13.70
C PRO A 504 26.69 -21.22 13.92
N VAL A 505 25.94 -21.15 12.83
CA VAL A 505 24.53 -20.80 12.85
C VAL A 505 23.64 -21.82 12.16
N TYR A 506 22.41 -21.91 12.64
CA TYR A 506 21.48 -22.98 12.35
C TYR A 506 20.06 -22.44 12.12
N SER A 507 19.23 -23.26 11.49
CA SER A 507 17.82 -22.92 11.22
C SER A 507 16.96 -24.16 11.07
N LEU A 508 15.64 -23.98 11.08
CA LEU A 508 14.64 -25.03 10.89
C LEU A 508 13.71 -24.73 9.70
N LYS A 509 13.24 -25.77 9.03
CA LYS A 509 12.06 -25.70 8.16
C LYS A 509 10.87 -26.17 8.97
N VAL A 510 9.83 -25.35 9.05
CA VAL A 510 8.61 -25.60 9.83
C VAL A 510 7.42 -25.45 8.92
N GLU A 511 6.52 -26.44 8.92
CA GLU A 511 5.35 -26.50 8.04
C GLU A 511 4.17 -25.69 8.62
N THR A 512 4.26 -24.35 8.55
CA THR A 512 3.18 -23.40 8.88
C THR A 512 3.07 -22.32 7.80
N ASP A 513 1.97 -21.57 7.77
CA ASP A 513 1.76 -20.51 6.77
C ASP A 513 2.80 -19.37 6.87
N ASP A 514 3.25 -19.07 8.08
CA ASP A 514 4.27 -18.06 8.39
C ASP A 514 5.61 -18.67 8.82
N HIS A 515 5.84 -19.97 8.64
CA HIS A 515 7.11 -20.65 8.99
C HIS A 515 7.70 -20.28 10.36
N ALA A 516 6.86 -19.90 11.32
CA ALA A 516 7.29 -19.35 12.58
C ALA A 516 7.54 -20.44 13.62
N PHE A 517 8.54 -20.24 14.46
CA PHE A 517 8.87 -21.16 15.54
C PHE A 517 9.53 -20.46 16.73
N ILE A 518 9.49 -21.10 17.90
CA ILE A 518 9.97 -20.50 19.15
C ILE A 518 11.42 -20.85 19.44
N THR A 519 12.25 -19.82 19.64
CA THR A 519 13.68 -19.93 19.99
C THR A 519 14.03 -19.04 21.17
N ASN A 520 14.49 -19.60 22.30
CA ASN A 520 14.71 -18.86 23.55
C ASN A 520 13.48 -18.04 24.00
N GLY A 521 12.28 -18.50 23.66
CA GLY A 521 11.02 -17.79 23.87
C GLY A 521 10.68 -16.76 22.79
N PHE A 522 11.65 -16.32 21.97
CA PHE A 522 11.39 -15.39 20.87
C PHE A 522 10.71 -16.09 19.69
N VAL A 523 9.85 -15.35 18.99
CA VAL A 523 9.23 -15.83 17.75
C VAL A 523 10.17 -15.53 16.57
N SER A 524 10.66 -16.58 15.91
CA SER A 524 11.55 -16.56 14.73
C SER A 524 10.81 -17.01 13.46
N HIS A 525 11.31 -16.70 12.25
CA HIS A 525 10.65 -16.97 10.95
C HIS A 525 11.66 -17.30 9.83
N ASN A 526 11.23 -17.98 8.74
CA ASN A 526 12.04 -18.30 7.53
C ASN A 526 11.35 -18.11 6.14
N THR A 527 12.13 -17.97 5.04
CA THR A 527 11.62 -17.99 3.64
C THR A 527 12.23 -19.10 2.77
N GLU A 528 11.41 -19.67 1.88
CA GLU A 528 11.78 -20.72 0.93
C GLU A 528 11.20 -20.43 -0.46
N SER A 529 11.80 -21.00 -1.51
CA SER A 529 11.39 -20.79 -2.89
C SER A 529 11.63 -22.01 -3.76
N ARG A 530 10.92 -22.11 -4.88
CA ARG A 530 11.18 -23.02 -6.00
C ARG A 530 10.72 -22.37 -7.31
N LEU A 531 11.00 -22.98 -8.46
CA LEU A 531 10.46 -22.50 -9.73
C LEU A 531 8.94 -22.72 -9.81
N THR A 532 8.21 -21.79 -10.43
CA THR A 532 6.81 -22.05 -10.82
C THR A 532 6.76 -22.98 -12.03
N PRO A 533 5.65 -23.70 -12.26
CA PRO A 533 5.45 -24.45 -13.50
C PRO A 533 5.61 -23.59 -14.77
N LEU A 534 5.16 -22.34 -14.74
CA LEU A 534 5.32 -21.40 -15.87
C LEU A 534 6.78 -21.04 -16.12
N ALA A 535 7.61 -20.91 -15.07
CA ALA A 535 9.03 -20.63 -15.24
C ALA A 535 9.79 -21.77 -15.95
N MET A 536 9.30 -23.00 -15.88
CA MET A 536 9.86 -24.10 -16.65
C MET A 536 9.72 -23.88 -18.16
N GLU A 537 8.69 -23.16 -18.62
CA GLU A 537 8.53 -22.79 -20.04
C GLU A 537 9.57 -21.78 -20.51
N MET A 538 10.11 -20.96 -19.59
CA MET A 538 11.24 -20.09 -19.90
C MET A 538 12.53 -20.87 -20.17
N LEU A 539 12.70 -22.01 -19.52
CA LEU A 539 13.93 -22.83 -19.48
C LEU A 539 13.84 -24.08 -20.37
N ALA A 540 12.69 -24.34 -20.98
CA ALA A 540 12.43 -25.54 -21.75
C ALA A 540 13.42 -25.70 -22.92
N ASN A 541 13.96 -26.92 -23.07
CA ASN A 541 14.92 -27.29 -24.11
C ASN A 541 16.24 -26.49 -24.11
N ILE A 542 16.64 -25.90 -22.99
CA ILE A 542 17.90 -25.15 -22.89
C ILE A 542 19.14 -26.04 -23.13
N ASP A 543 19.07 -27.33 -22.76
CA ASP A 543 20.14 -28.32 -22.96
C ASP A 543 20.26 -28.83 -24.42
N GLU A 544 19.40 -28.36 -25.33
CA GLU A 544 19.38 -28.76 -26.74
C GLU A 544 20.04 -27.71 -27.65
N GLU A 545 21.06 -27.01 -27.13
CA GLU A 545 21.81 -25.95 -27.84
C GLU A 545 20.91 -24.86 -28.45
N THR A 546 19.78 -24.57 -27.81
CA THR A 546 18.77 -23.63 -28.30
C THR A 546 19.14 -22.16 -28.14
N VAL A 547 20.10 -21.87 -27.26
CA VAL A 547 20.62 -20.53 -26.98
C VAL A 547 22.14 -20.58 -26.80
N ASP A 548 22.78 -19.43 -26.93
CA ASP A 548 24.22 -19.30 -26.71
C ASP A 548 24.56 -19.17 -25.22
N PHE A 549 25.68 -19.78 -24.86
CA PHE A 549 26.27 -19.69 -23.53
C PHE A 549 27.57 -18.90 -23.59
N GLN A 550 27.84 -18.15 -22.53
CA GLN A 550 29.11 -17.47 -22.33
C GLN A 550 29.76 -17.96 -21.02
N PRO A 551 31.09 -17.86 -20.89
CA PRO A 551 31.74 -18.04 -19.59
C PRO A 551 31.15 -17.06 -18.56
N ASN A 552 31.00 -17.52 -17.32
CA ASN A 552 30.63 -16.68 -16.19
C ASN A 552 31.77 -15.71 -15.82
N TYR A 553 31.58 -14.92 -14.76
CA TYR A 553 32.52 -13.86 -14.36
C TYR A 553 33.93 -14.34 -13.98
N ASP A 554 34.10 -15.60 -13.55
CA ASP A 554 35.41 -16.19 -13.18
C ASP A 554 35.92 -17.25 -14.18
N GLY A 555 35.17 -17.50 -15.26
CA GLY A 555 35.50 -18.44 -16.33
C GLY A 555 35.38 -19.93 -15.97
N LYS A 556 34.86 -20.29 -14.79
CA LYS A 556 34.74 -21.70 -14.36
C LYS A 556 33.44 -22.36 -14.79
N ASN A 557 32.36 -21.60 -14.87
CA ASN A 557 31.04 -22.07 -15.29
C ASN A 557 30.60 -21.32 -16.56
N SER A 558 29.54 -21.82 -17.19
CA SER A 558 28.89 -21.14 -18.31
C SER A 558 27.50 -20.65 -17.92
N GLU A 559 27.10 -19.47 -18.39
CA GLU A 559 25.75 -18.92 -18.21
C GLU A 559 25.10 -18.61 -19.56
N PRO A 560 23.76 -18.76 -19.67
CA PRO A 560 23.04 -18.45 -20.91
C PRO A 560 22.99 -16.94 -21.17
N LEU A 561 23.23 -16.54 -22.42
CA LEU A 561 23.09 -15.15 -22.86
C LEU A 561 21.64 -14.68 -22.87
N VAL A 562 20.71 -15.57 -23.23
CA VAL A 562 19.25 -15.42 -23.18
C VAL A 562 18.63 -16.78 -22.87
N LEU A 563 17.40 -16.81 -22.38
CA LEU A 563 16.66 -18.07 -22.22
C LEU A 563 15.87 -18.44 -23.49
N PRO A 564 15.56 -19.74 -23.72
CA PRO A 564 14.69 -20.16 -24.82
C PRO A 564 13.33 -19.43 -24.81
N GLY A 565 12.76 -19.21 -23.62
CA GLY A 565 11.69 -18.24 -23.41
C GLY A 565 10.42 -18.52 -24.20
N ARG A 566 9.76 -19.68 -24.03
CA ARG A 566 8.55 -20.06 -24.79
C ARG A 566 7.32 -19.19 -24.52
N ILE A 567 7.43 -18.20 -23.64
CA ILE A 567 6.40 -17.20 -23.35
C ILE A 567 6.95 -15.79 -23.56
N PRO A 568 6.12 -14.83 -24.03
CA PRO A 568 6.51 -13.45 -24.25
C PRO A 568 6.63 -12.66 -22.94
N ASN A 569 7.57 -13.07 -22.07
CA ASN A 569 7.71 -12.62 -20.68
C ASN A 569 7.85 -11.08 -20.54
N LEU A 570 8.58 -10.43 -21.46
CA LEU A 570 8.76 -8.97 -21.44
C LEU A 570 7.43 -8.21 -21.47
N LEU A 571 6.49 -8.69 -22.28
CA LEU A 571 5.18 -8.07 -22.43
C LEU A 571 4.25 -8.44 -21.27
N ILE A 572 4.19 -9.73 -20.90
CA ILE A 572 3.21 -10.20 -19.90
C ILE A 572 3.55 -9.77 -18.47
N ASN A 573 4.84 -9.65 -18.12
CA ASN A 573 5.29 -9.25 -16.79
C ASN A 573 5.83 -7.82 -16.74
N GLY A 574 6.19 -7.23 -17.88
CA GLY A 574 6.83 -5.91 -17.92
C GLY A 574 8.25 -5.92 -17.35
N SER A 575 8.82 -4.73 -17.20
CA SER A 575 10.14 -4.55 -16.60
C SER A 575 10.35 -3.10 -16.19
N ALA A 576 10.93 -2.87 -15.01
CA ALA A 576 11.29 -1.55 -14.53
C ALA A 576 12.76 -1.52 -14.12
N GLY A 577 13.54 -0.54 -14.57
CA GLY A 577 14.96 -0.46 -14.28
C GLY A 577 15.56 0.92 -14.54
N ILE A 578 16.40 1.39 -13.62
CA ILE A 578 17.15 2.64 -13.76
C ILE A 578 18.60 2.26 -14.09
N ALA A 579 19.11 2.77 -15.20
CA ALA A 579 20.48 2.59 -15.65
C ALA A 579 21.25 3.93 -15.61
N VAL A 580 22.47 3.97 -16.14
CA VAL A 580 23.25 5.22 -16.21
C VAL A 580 22.75 6.08 -17.38
N GLY A 581 22.03 7.16 -17.08
CA GLY A 581 21.52 8.12 -18.08
C GLY A 581 20.28 7.67 -18.86
N MET A 582 19.70 6.51 -18.54
CA MET A 582 18.48 5.99 -19.15
C MET A 582 17.70 5.14 -18.15
N ALA A 583 16.43 4.91 -18.43
CA ALA A 583 15.56 4.03 -17.64
C ALA A 583 14.64 3.23 -18.57
N THR A 584 14.07 2.16 -18.06
CA THR A 584 12.99 1.39 -18.68
C THR A 584 11.85 1.25 -17.69
N ASN A 585 10.62 1.32 -18.19
CA ASN A 585 9.42 1.12 -17.40
C ASN A 585 8.31 0.60 -18.32
N MET A 586 8.27 -0.71 -18.48
CA MET A 586 7.31 -1.42 -19.32
C MET A 586 6.19 -2.00 -18.45
N PRO A 587 4.92 -1.72 -18.77
CA PRO A 587 3.81 -2.27 -18.02
C PRO A 587 3.55 -3.75 -18.38
N PRO A 588 2.97 -4.55 -17.46
CA PRO A 588 2.53 -5.92 -17.74
C PRO A 588 1.26 -5.95 -18.62
N HIS A 589 1.03 -7.07 -19.29
CA HIS A 589 -0.10 -7.33 -20.19
C HIS A 589 -0.69 -8.73 -19.95
N ASN A 590 -1.90 -8.96 -20.46
CA ASN A 590 -2.55 -10.27 -20.36
C ASN A 590 -1.93 -11.27 -21.35
N LEU A 591 -1.67 -12.51 -20.90
CA LEU A 591 -1.04 -13.56 -21.71
C LEU A 591 -1.89 -13.98 -22.91
N ARG A 592 -3.22 -14.05 -22.79
CA ARG A 592 -4.11 -14.44 -23.90
C ARG A 592 -4.06 -13.39 -25.00
N GLU A 593 -4.15 -12.12 -24.64
CA GLU A 593 -4.10 -10.99 -25.57
C GLU A 593 -2.75 -10.88 -26.29
N VAL A 594 -1.64 -11.04 -25.55
CA VAL A 594 -0.30 -11.03 -26.15
C VAL A 594 -0.12 -12.25 -27.07
N ALA A 595 -0.62 -13.42 -26.68
CA ALA A 595 -0.57 -14.61 -27.51
C ALA A 595 -1.38 -14.46 -28.81
N GLU A 596 -2.56 -13.83 -28.77
CA GLU A 596 -3.32 -13.52 -29.98
C GLU A 596 -2.52 -12.64 -30.95
N ALA A 597 -1.80 -11.64 -30.44
CA ALA A 597 -0.92 -10.80 -31.26
C ALA A 597 0.26 -11.59 -31.85
N VAL A 598 0.85 -12.51 -31.08
CA VAL A 598 1.89 -13.43 -31.55
C VAL A 598 1.36 -14.36 -32.65
N PHE A 599 0.18 -14.96 -32.45
CA PHE A 599 -0.45 -15.84 -33.44
C PHE A 599 -0.70 -15.11 -34.76
N TRP A 600 -1.19 -13.88 -34.69
CA TRP A 600 -1.39 -13.08 -35.89
C TRP A 600 -0.07 -12.78 -36.61
N MET A 601 1.00 -12.46 -35.87
CA MET A 601 2.34 -12.21 -36.44
C MET A 601 2.95 -13.47 -37.07
N LEU A 602 2.67 -14.66 -36.52
CA LEU A 602 3.08 -15.94 -37.12
C LEU A 602 2.31 -16.26 -38.41
N GLU A 603 1.04 -15.85 -38.49
CA GLU A 603 0.21 -16.00 -39.69
C GLU A 603 0.55 -14.98 -40.78
N HIS A 604 1.07 -13.81 -40.40
CA HIS A 604 1.40 -12.68 -41.30
C HIS A 604 2.87 -12.24 -41.14
N PRO A 605 3.85 -13.12 -41.46
CA PRO A 605 5.28 -12.87 -41.23
C PRO A 605 5.81 -11.64 -41.98
N ASP A 606 5.26 -11.38 -43.17
CA ASP A 606 5.69 -10.33 -44.09
C ASP A 606 4.83 -9.05 -43.96
N ALA A 607 4.00 -8.93 -42.92
CA ALA A 607 3.18 -7.75 -42.69
C ALA A 607 4.04 -6.49 -42.53
N GLU A 608 3.62 -5.42 -43.20
CA GLU A 608 4.25 -4.10 -43.11
C GLU A 608 4.17 -3.55 -41.68
N PRO A 609 5.16 -2.75 -41.21
CA PRO A 609 5.23 -2.32 -39.81
C PRO A 609 3.97 -1.63 -39.28
N GLU A 610 3.29 -0.80 -40.07
CA GLU A 610 2.05 -0.12 -39.65
C GLU A 610 0.84 -1.06 -39.58
N GLU A 611 0.78 -2.05 -40.46
CA GLU A 611 -0.26 -3.08 -40.43
C GLU A 611 -0.08 -3.96 -39.19
N ALA A 612 1.16 -4.39 -38.93
CA ALA A 612 1.51 -5.17 -37.75
C ALA A 612 1.20 -4.42 -36.45
N LEU A 613 1.56 -3.14 -36.36
CA LEU A 613 1.23 -2.30 -35.20
C LEU A 613 -0.27 -2.20 -34.97
N THR A 614 -1.04 -1.94 -36.03
CA THR A 614 -2.50 -1.85 -35.95
C THR A 614 -3.11 -3.17 -35.47
N ALA A 615 -2.64 -4.30 -36.01
CA ALA A 615 -3.10 -5.63 -35.64
C ALA A 615 -2.73 -6.01 -34.19
N CYS A 616 -1.54 -5.64 -33.72
CA CYS A 616 -1.13 -5.83 -32.33
C CYS A 616 -1.97 -4.98 -31.37
N MET A 617 -2.22 -3.69 -31.69
CA MET A 617 -3.04 -2.80 -30.86
C MET A 617 -4.51 -3.25 -30.76
N GLN A 618 -5.05 -3.88 -31.81
CA GLN A 618 -6.41 -4.45 -31.77
C GLN A 618 -6.53 -5.63 -30.81
N ARG A 619 -5.46 -6.42 -30.67
CA ARG A 619 -5.43 -7.66 -29.85
C ARG A 619 -4.91 -7.44 -28.44
N ILE A 620 -4.12 -6.39 -28.22
CA ILE A 620 -3.61 -5.95 -26.92
C ILE A 620 -4.22 -4.57 -26.62
N PRO A 621 -5.44 -4.50 -26.06
CA PRO A 621 -6.15 -3.24 -25.84
C PRO A 621 -5.44 -2.26 -24.90
N GLY A 622 -4.57 -2.78 -24.02
CA GLY A 622 -3.85 -1.97 -23.03
C GLY A 622 -3.09 -2.83 -22.00
N PRO A 623 -2.34 -2.19 -21.09
CA PRO A 623 -1.76 -2.86 -19.93
C PRO A 623 -2.78 -3.63 -19.10
N ASP A 624 -2.33 -4.69 -18.43
CA ASP A 624 -3.12 -5.46 -17.46
C ASP A 624 -2.30 -5.68 -16.20
N PHE A 625 -2.64 -4.93 -15.15
CA PHE A 625 -1.84 -4.88 -13.93
C PHE A 625 -2.23 -6.00 -12.95
N PRO A 626 -1.27 -6.58 -12.21
CA PRO A 626 -1.55 -7.59 -11.21
C PRO A 626 -2.51 -7.11 -10.11
N THR A 627 -2.48 -5.80 -9.80
CA THR A 627 -3.34 -5.14 -8.79
C THR A 627 -4.71 -4.74 -9.33
N ALA A 628 -5.08 -5.18 -10.54
CA ALA A 628 -6.31 -4.82 -11.23
C ALA A 628 -6.43 -3.30 -11.46
N GLY A 629 -7.38 -2.63 -10.79
CA GLY A 629 -7.61 -1.20 -10.89
C GLY A 629 -8.25 -0.76 -12.21
N LEU A 630 -8.30 0.55 -12.41
CA LEU A 630 -8.89 1.17 -13.60
C LEU A 630 -7.81 1.90 -14.41
N ILE A 631 -7.90 1.82 -15.74
CA ILE A 631 -7.19 2.72 -16.65
C ILE A 631 -8.18 3.77 -17.18
N VAL A 632 -7.80 5.04 -17.08
CA VAL A 632 -8.62 6.19 -17.50
C VAL A 632 -8.17 6.67 -18.87
N GLY A 633 -9.03 6.50 -19.88
CA GLY A 633 -8.72 6.85 -21.27
C GLY A 633 -7.83 5.83 -21.99
N ARG A 634 -7.55 6.09 -23.25
CA ARG A 634 -6.73 5.22 -24.12
C ARG A 634 -5.62 5.95 -24.85
N GLU A 635 -5.61 7.29 -24.84
CA GLU A 635 -4.66 8.10 -25.60
C GLU A 635 -3.22 7.81 -25.18
N GLY A 636 -2.97 7.72 -23.87
CA GLY A 636 -1.64 7.40 -23.35
C GLY A 636 -1.16 5.97 -23.63
N ILE A 637 -2.09 5.03 -23.84
CA ILE A 637 -1.77 3.66 -24.25
C ILE A 637 -1.34 3.66 -25.72
N GLU A 638 -2.13 4.32 -26.58
CA GLU A 638 -1.83 4.42 -28.00
C GLU A 638 -0.50 5.12 -28.26
N GLU A 639 -0.21 6.21 -27.55
CA GLU A 639 1.09 6.89 -27.61
C GLU A 639 2.23 5.95 -27.23
N ALA A 640 2.06 5.20 -26.12
CA ALA A 640 3.05 4.24 -25.65
C ALA A 640 3.33 3.13 -26.66
N TYR A 641 2.30 2.59 -27.32
CA TYR A 641 2.46 1.52 -28.31
C TYR A 641 3.05 2.00 -29.63
N ARG A 642 2.71 3.21 -30.07
CA ARG A 642 3.22 3.79 -31.33
C ARG A 642 4.64 4.32 -31.23
N THR A 643 5.06 4.78 -30.05
CA THR A 643 6.36 5.48 -29.89
C THR A 643 7.31 4.81 -28.91
N GLY A 644 6.82 3.82 -28.15
CA GLY A 644 7.52 3.25 -27.00
C GLY A 644 7.48 4.14 -25.75
N ARG A 645 6.81 5.30 -25.78
CA ARG A 645 6.66 6.21 -24.63
C ARG A 645 5.25 6.73 -24.50
N GLY A 646 4.74 6.81 -23.29
CA GLY A 646 3.39 7.33 -23.05
C GLY A 646 3.04 7.38 -21.57
N ALA A 647 1.90 7.99 -21.25
CA ALA A 647 1.46 8.20 -19.87
C ALA A 647 0.11 7.53 -19.64
N VAL A 648 0.10 6.35 -19.01
CA VAL A 648 -1.13 5.61 -18.72
C VAL A 648 -1.66 6.02 -17.35
N ARG A 649 -2.83 6.66 -17.33
CA ARG A 649 -3.49 7.07 -16.08
C ARG A 649 -4.20 5.89 -15.44
N MET A 650 -3.81 5.59 -14.21
CA MET A 650 -4.40 4.53 -13.39
C MET A 650 -5.23 5.15 -12.26
N ARG A 651 -6.35 4.52 -11.92
CA ARG A 651 -7.28 4.98 -10.88
C ARG A 651 -7.72 3.81 -10.01
N ALA A 652 -7.87 4.05 -8.72
CA ALA A 652 -8.40 3.10 -7.75
C ALA A 652 -9.87 2.75 -8.05
N VAL A 653 -10.30 1.55 -7.66
CA VAL A 653 -11.73 1.17 -7.66
C VAL A 653 -12.32 1.55 -6.32
N VAL A 654 -13.40 2.34 -6.36
CA VAL A 654 -14.07 2.86 -5.17
C VAL A 654 -15.57 2.60 -5.25
N THR A 655 -16.14 2.01 -4.21
CA THR A 655 -17.58 1.88 -3.99
C THR A 655 -18.05 2.87 -2.95
N VAL A 656 -19.30 3.32 -3.06
CA VAL A 656 -19.94 4.17 -2.06
C VAL A 656 -20.87 3.27 -1.24
N GLU A 657 -20.62 3.21 0.06
CA GLU A 657 -21.38 2.39 1.02
C GLU A 657 -21.96 3.31 2.12
N GLU A 658 -22.92 2.81 2.89
CA GLU A 658 -23.43 3.47 4.09
C GLU A 658 -23.13 2.61 5.31
N ASP A 659 -22.58 3.21 6.37
CA ASP A 659 -22.35 2.51 7.62
C ASP A 659 -23.67 2.25 8.37
N THR A 660 -23.61 1.47 9.45
CA THR A 660 -24.76 1.15 10.32
C THR A 660 -25.43 2.37 10.96
N ARG A 661 -24.82 3.57 10.84
CA ARG A 661 -25.27 4.85 11.38
C ARG A 661 -25.78 5.79 10.30
N GLY A 662 -25.85 5.32 9.05
CA GLY A 662 -26.26 6.10 7.88
C GLY A 662 -25.24 7.15 7.45
N ARG A 663 -23.96 7.01 7.82
CA ARG A 663 -22.87 7.84 7.28
C ARG A 663 -22.39 7.22 5.98
N VAL A 664 -22.19 8.08 4.97
CA VAL A 664 -21.64 7.66 3.68
C VAL A 664 -20.14 7.38 3.83
N GLN A 665 -19.70 6.27 3.24
CA GLN A 665 -18.31 5.81 3.21
C GLN A 665 -17.85 5.61 1.77
N LEU A 666 -16.61 5.97 1.49
CA LEU A 666 -15.91 5.61 0.26
C LEU A 666 -15.02 4.40 0.58
N VAL A 667 -15.30 3.26 -0.04
CA VAL A 667 -14.56 2.03 0.18
C VAL A 667 -13.68 1.76 -1.03
N VAL A 668 -12.38 1.76 -0.82
CA VAL A 668 -11.39 1.49 -1.86
C VAL A 668 -11.05 0.01 -1.86
N THR A 669 -11.40 -0.68 -2.95
CA THR A 669 -11.24 -2.14 -3.08
C THR A 669 -10.02 -2.55 -3.92
N GLU A 670 -9.55 -1.67 -4.81
CA GLU A 670 -8.39 -1.93 -5.66
C GLU A 670 -7.57 -0.63 -5.81
N LEU A 671 -6.24 -0.74 -5.79
CA LEU A 671 -5.33 0.39 -5.90
C LEU A 671 -4.56 0.37 -7.22
N PRO A 672 -4.12 1.55 -7.72
CA PRO A 672 -3.22 1.60 -8.87
C PRO A 672 -1.94 0.80 -8.66
N TYR A 673 -1.37 0.28 -9.74
CA TYR A 673 -0.14 -0.51 -9.70
C TYR A 673 1.03 0.25 -9.05
N GLN A 674 1.81 -0.44 -8.21
CA GLN A 674 2.94 0.10 -7.43
C GLN A 674 2.58 1.18 -6.39
N VAL A 675 1.29 1.39 -6.10
CA VAL A 675 0.89 2.27 -4.98
C VAL A 675 0.89 1.47 -3.69
N ASN A 676 1.64 1.96 -2.70
CA ASN A 676 1.67 1.38 -1.37
C ASN A 676 0.43 1.87 -0.57
N PRO A 677 -0.42 0.96 -0.07
CA PRO A 677 -1.66 1.28 0.63
C PRO A 677 -1.44 2.06 1.94
N ASP A 678 -0.42 1.69 2.73
CA ASP A 678 -0.14 2.29 4.03
C ASP A 678 0.31 3.75 3.85
N ASN A 679 1.21 3.97 2.89
CA ASN A 679 1.69 5.31 2.53
C ASN A 679 0.57 6.17 1.94
N LEU A 680 -0.35 5.57 1.18
CA LEU A 680 -1.52 6.28 0.66
C LEU A 680 -2.45 6.71 1.82
N ALA A 681 -2.75 5.82 2.76
CA ALA A 681 -3.59 6.13 3.91
C ALA A 681 -2.98 7.26 4.76
N GLU A 682 -1.67 7.21 5.02
CA GLU A 682 -0.94 8.27 5.71
C GLU A 682 -0.99 9.60 4.95
N ALA A 683 -0.76 9.58 3.63
CA ALA A 683 -0.83 10.79 2.79
C ALA A 683 -2.23 11.42 2.77
N ILE A 684 -3.30 10.61 2.77
CA ILE A 684 -4.67 11.11 2.89
C ILE A 684 -4.88 11.76 4.27
N ALA A 685 -4.46 11.08 5.34
CA ALA A 685 -4.59 11.60 6.70
C ALA A 685 -3.87 12.95 6.88
N ASP A 686 -2.65 13.08 6.35
CA ASP A 686 -1.89 14.32 6.34
C ASP A 686 -2.57 15.41 5.53
N ALA A 687 -3.08 15.09 4.34
CA ALA A 687 -3.81 16.05 3.52
C ALA A 687 -5.11 16.55 4.19
N VAL A 688 -5.78 15.71 4.99
CA VAL A 688 -6.94 16.11 5.81
C VAL A 688 -6.50 17.02 6.97
N ARG A 689 -5.41 16.65 7.66
CA ARG A 689 -4.83 17.41 8.78
C ARG A 689 -4.42 18.83 8.36
N ASP A 690 -3.79 18.94 7.19
CA ASP A 690 -3.34 20.20 6.58
C ASP A 690 -4.49 21.01 5.96
N GLY A 691 -5.72 20.50 5.95
CA GLY A 691 -6.90 21.15 5.38
C GLY A 691 -6.94 21.17 3.85
N ARG A 692 -6.06 20.44 3.17
CA ARG A 692 -6.04 20.28 1.69
C ARG A 692 -7.19 19.40 1.21
N LEU A 693 -7.55 18.38 1.98
CA LEU A 693 -8.75 17.56 1.77
C LEU A 693 -9.79 17.86 2.84
N GLN A 694 -11.03 18.07 2.41
CA GLN A 694 -12.17 18.36 3.29
C GLN A 694 -13.27 17.31 3.09
N GLY A 695 -14.19 17.23 4.06
CA GLY A 695 -15.33 16.31 4.00
C GLY A 695 -15.04 14.88 4.46
N ILE A 696 -13.80 14.57 4.86
CA ILE A 696 -13.42 13.29 5.46
C ILE A 696 -13.50 13.41 6.99
N SER A 697 -14.09 12.41 7.64
CA SER A 697 -14.14 12.30 9.10
C SER A 697 -13.12 11.33 9.66
N GLU A 698 -12.95 10.19 9.00
CA GLU A 698 -12.15 9.06 9.50
C GLU A 698 -11.64 8.21 8.33
N ILE A 699 -10.50 7.56 8.52
CA ILE A 699 -9.87 6.65 7.57
C ILE A 699 -9.50 5.39 8.36
N ALA A 700 -9.92 4.22 7.89
CA ALA A 700 -9.64 2.93 8.50
C ALA A 700 -9.20 1.94 7.41
N ASP A 701 -8.15 1.16 7.66
CA ASP A 701 -7.79 0.02 6.81
C ASP A 701 -8.39 -1.25 7.40
N GLU A 702 -9.42 -1.78 6.74
CA GLU A 702 -10.15 -3.00 7.09
C GLU A 702 -9.70 -4.19 6.21
N SER A 703 -8.51 -4.09 5.60
CA SER A 703 -7.99 -5.13 4.70
C SER A 703 -7.69 -6.43 5.46
N SER A 704 -8.09 -7.56 4.88
CA SER A 704 -7.77 -8.90 5.40
C SER A 704 -7.64 -9.91 4.26
N ASP A 705 -7.05 -11.08 4.53
CA ASP A 705 -6.92 -12.15 3.53
C ASP A 705 -8.27 -12.65 3.00
N ARG A 706 -9.35 -12.51 3.81
CA ARG A 706 -10.70 -12.96 3.46
C ARG A 706 -11.50 -11.92 2.68
N VAL A 707 -11.36 -10.65 3.01
CA VAL A 707 -12.13 -9.54 2.41
C VAL A 707 -11.38 -8.91 1.24
N GLY A 708 -10.06 -9.12 1.17
CA GLY A 708 -9.17 -8.44 0.24
C GLY A 708 -8.84 -7.03 0.72
N ARG A 709 -8.38 -6.18 -0.20
CA ARG A 709 -8.09 -4.76 0.08
C ARG A 709 -9.39 -4.02 0.40
N ARG A 710 -9.45 -3.34 1.53
CA ARG A 710 -10.59 -2.54 1.96
C ARG A 710 -10.15 -1.33 2.78
N LEU A 711 -9.80 -0.23 2.10
CA LEU A 711 -9.52 1.04 2.76
C LEU A 711 -10.81 1.88 2.81
N VAL A 712 -11.32 2.13 4.02
CA VAL A 712 -12.60 2.80 4.25
C VAL A 712 -12.37 4.26 4.66
N ILE A 713 -12.96 5.17 3.90
CA ILE A 713 -12.90 6.61 4.14
C ILE A 713 -14.31 7.09 4.49
N THR A 714 -14.55 7.34 5.77
CA THR A 714 -15.85 7.81 6.26
C THR A 714 -15.99 9.31 6.07
N LEU A 715 -17.14 9.74 5.54
CA LEU A 715 -17.41 11.14 5.22
C LEU A 715 -18.13 11.87 6.35
N ARG A 716 -17.97 13.21 6.37
CA ARG A 716 -18.78 14.09 7.24
C ARG A 716 -20.22 14.13 6.74
N ARG A 717 -21.17 14.40 7.64
CA ARG A 717 -22.63 14.35 7.36
C ARG A 717 -23.08 15.26 6.22
N ASP A 718 -22.37 16.36 5.99
CA ASP A 718 -22.63 17.37 4.97
C ASP A 718 -21.76 17.22 3.72
N ALA A 719 -20.85 16.24 3.69
CA ALA A 719 -19.92 16.05 2.60
C ALA A 719 -20.55 15.22 1.46
N VAL A 720 -20.42 15.73 0.24
CA VAL A 720 -20.89 15.03 -0.97
C VAL A 720 -19.83 14.03 -1.41
N ALA A 721 -20.19 12.73 -1.41
CA ALA A 721 -19.25 11.63 -1.66
C ALA A 721 -18.46 11.77 -2.97
N LYS A 722 -19.14 12.15 -4.05
CA LYS A 722 -18.50 12.35 -5.36
C LYS A 722 -17.49 13.50 -5.37
N VAL A 723 -17.73 14.57 -4.61
CA VAL A 723 -16.80 15.70 -4.50
C VAL A 723 -15.54 15.30 -3.74
N VAL A 724 -15.72 14.61 -2.61
CA VAL A 724 -14.58 14.10 -1.82
C VAL A 724 -13.77 13.10 -2.64
N LEU A 725 -14.42 12.18 -3.34
CA LEU A 725 -13.77 11.20 -4.22
C LEU A 725 -12.95 11.86 -5.35
N ASN A 726 -13.49 12.87 -6.02
CA ASN A 726 -12.75 13.60 -7.05
C ASN A 726 -11.54 14.34 -6.49
N ASN A 727 -11.65 14.94 -5.30
CA ASN A 727 -10.52 15.57 -4.62
C ASN A 727 -9.46 14.54 -4.21
N LEU A 728 -9.89 13.36 -3.74
CA LEU A 728 -8.98 12.23 -3.45
C LEU A 728 -8.20 11.82 -4.70
N TYR A 729 -8.86 11.65 -5.85
CA TYR A 729 -8.16 11.34 -7.11
C TYR A 729 -7.17 12.45 -7.53
N LYS A 730 -7.50 13.72 -7.28
CA LYS A 730 -6.65 14.84 -7.70
C LYS A 730 -5.41 15.03 -6.82
N HIS A 731 -5.52 14.72 -5.53
CA HIS A 731 -4.53 15.11 -4.52
C HIS A 731 -3.79 13.93 -3.88
N THR A 732 -4.12 12.69 -4.27
CA THR A 732 -3.56 11.47 -3.66
C THR A 732 -3.19 10.46 -4.74
N GLN A 733 -2.46 9.40 -4.36
CA GLN A 733 -2.11 8.31 -5.28
C GLN A 733 -3.29 7.36 -5.60
N MET A 734 -4.51 7.65 -5.13
CA MET A 734 -5.73 6.96 -5.63
C MET A 734 -5.92 7.15 -7.14
N GLN A 735 -5.33 8.19 -7.72
CA GLN A 735 -5.10 8.26 -9.16
C GLN A 735 -3.63 8.63 -9.40
N THR A 736 -2.94 7.85 -10.20
CA THR A 736 -1.53 8.07 -10.53
C THR A 736 -1.29 7.79 -12.01
N THR A 737 -0.11 8.15 -12.51
CA THR A 737 0.25 7.92 -13.90
C THR A 737 1.43 6.96 -13.98
N PHE A 738 1.25 5.88 -14.72
CA PHE A 738 2.34 4.99 -15.11
C PHE A 738 3.02 5.57 -16.35
N GLY A 739 4.25 6.06 -16.20
CA GLY A 739 5.07 6.54 -17.31
C GLY A 739 5.69 5.37 -18.07
N CYS A 740 5.08 4.98 -19.19
CA CYS A 740 5.58 3.95 -20.08
C CYS A 740 6.87 4.40 -20.76
N ASN A 741 7.89 3.55 -20.71
CA ASN A 741 9.14 3.72 -21.44
C ASN A 741 9.67 2.34 -21.86
N MET A 742 9.35 1.95 -23.09
CA MET A 742 9.62 0.64 -23.68
C MET A 742 11.06 0.53 -24.21
N LEU A 743 12.02 0.69 -23.30
CA LEU A 743 13.45 0.55 -23.59
C LEU A 743 13.95 -0.87 -23.26
N SER A 744 14.51 -1.57 -24.25
CA SER A 744 15.10 -2.92 -24.08
C SER A 744 16.44 -3.04 -24.81
N ILE A 745 17.21 -4.08 -24.51
CA ILE A 745 18.41 -4.43 -25.27
C ILE A 745 18.03 -5.22 -26.52
N VAL A 746 18.48 -4.75 -27.68
CA VAL A 746 18.39 -5.42 -28.98
C VAL A 746 19.81 -5.50 -29.55
N ASP A 747 20.31 -6.71 -29.77
CA ASP A 747 21.67 -6.97 -30.28
C ASP A 747 22.77 -6.24 -29.48
N GLY A 748 22.63 -6.23 -28.15
CA GLY A 748 23.56 -5.57 -27.23
C GLY A 748 23.42 -4.05 -27.13
N VAL A 749 22.45 -3.45 -27.82
CA VAL A 749 22.23 -1.99 -27.84
C VAL A 749 20.87 -1.63 -27.24
N PRO A 750 20.79 -0.64 -26.32
CA PRO A 750 19.51 -0.13 -25.82
C PRO A 750 18.70 0.55 -26.94
N ARG A 751 17.46 0.10 -27.17
CA ARG A 751 16.53 0.67 -28.14
C ARG A 751 15.16 0.87 -27.53
N THR A 752 14.52 1.99 -27.84
CA THR A 752 13.10 2.21 -27.54
C THR A 752 12.30 1.56 -28.66
N LEU A 753 11.36 0.69 -28.28
CA LEU A 753 10.63 -0.18 -29.20
C LEU A 753 9.13 0.13 -29.17
N ARG A 754 8.49 -0.01 -30.32
CA ARG A 754 7.03 -0.05 -30.45
C ARG A 754 6.48 -1.42 -30.04
N LEU A 755 5.16 -1.51 -29.90
CA LEU A 755 4.49 -2.75 -29.54
C LEU A 755 4.72 -3.87 -30.58
N ASP A 756 4.62 -3.57 -31.87
CA ASP A 756 4.84 -4.56 -32.94
C ASP A 756 6.29 -5.04 -33.01
N GLU A 757 7.26 -4.15 -32.74
CA GLU A 757 8.67 -4.50 -32.72
C GLU A 757 8.97 -5.48 -31.56
N LEU A 758 8.39 -5.25 -30.38
CA LEU A 758 8.50 -6.18 -29.24
C LEU A 758 7.98 -7.58 -29.59
N VAL A 759 6.78 -7.66 -30.18
CA VAL A 759 6.18 -8.94 -30.61
C VAL A 759 7.02 -9.60 -31.72
N ARG A 760 7.51 -8.81 -32.68
CA ARG A 760 8.32 -9.31 -33.80
C ARG A 760 9.66 -9.87 -33.34
N HIS A 761 10.35 -9.19 -32.42
CA HIS A 761 11.60 -9.68 -31.85
C HIS A 761 11.40 -10.98 -31.07
N TYR A 762 10.31 -11.10 -30.31
CA TYR A 762 9.95 -12.35 -29.65
C TYR A 762 9.70 -13.49 -30.64
N VAL A 763 8.90 -13.25 -31.69
CA VAL A 763 8.64 -14.25 -32.74
C VAL A 763 9.91 -14.69 -33.45
N ALA A 764 10.78 -13.75 -33.80
CA ALA A 764 12.06 -14.05 -34.43
C ALA A 764 12.94 -14.94 -33.55
N HIS A 765 12.99 -14.66 -32.23
CA HIS A 765 13.68 -15.50 -31.26
C HIS A 765 13.10 -16.91 -31.18
N GLN A 766 11.77 -17.05 -31.13
CA GLN A 766 11.13 -18.37 -31.10
C GLN A 766 11.41 -19.17 -32.37
N VAL A 767 11.42 -18.54 -33.56
CA VAL A 767 11.81 -19.21 -34.81
C VAL A 767 13.25 -19.70 -34.74
N GLU A 768 14.18 -18.87 -34.25
CA GLU A 768 15.58 -19.28 -34.07
C GLU A 768 15.70 -20.49 -33.11
N VAL A 769 15.03 -20.42 -31.95
CA VAL A 769 15.01 -21.50 -30.95
C VAL A 769 14.50 -22.80 -31.57
N ILE A 770 13.39 -22.78 -32.32
CA ILE A 770 12.85 -23.96 -32.99
C ILE A 770 13.81 -24.50 -34.03
N GLN A 771 14.45 -23.65 -34.84
CA GLN A 771 15.44 -24.10 -35.81
C GLN A 771 16.65 -24.75 -35.13
N ARG A 772 17.20 -24.14 -34.07
CA ARG A 772 18.35 -24.68 -33.32
C ARG A 772 18.00 -26.01 -32.65
N ARG A 773 16.86 -26.07 -31.95
CA ARG A 773 16.33 -27.30 -31.34
C ARG A 773 16.19 -28.42 -32.37
N THR A 774 15.65 -28.10 -33.54
CA THR A 774 15.40 -29.08 -34.61
C THR A 774 16.71 -29.56 -35.24
N ARG A 775 17.68 -28.67 -35.49
CA ARG A 775 19.04 -29.04 -35.94
C ARG A 775 19.78 -29.89 -34.92
N TYR A 776 19.67 -29.57 -33.63
CA TYR A 776 20.26 -30.37 -32.55
C TYR A 776 19.68 -31.79 -32.54
N ARG A 777 18.35 -31.91 -32.54
CA ARG A 777 17.66 -33.21 -32.58
C ARG A 777 17.96 -33.99 -33.85
N LEU A 778 18.04 -33.32 -35.00
CA LEU A 778 18.40 -33.93 -36.28
C LEU A 778 19.81 -34.50 -36.20
N ARG A 779 20.79 -33.69 -35.79
CA ARG A 779 22.19 -34.12 -35.62
C ARG A 779 22.30 -35.32 -34.67
N LYS A 780 21.60 -35.30 -33.52
CA LYS A 780 21.59 -36.43 -32.57
C LYS A 780 20.91 -37.69 -33.13
N ALA A 781 19.81 -37.53 -33.87
CA ALA A 781 19.15 -38.65 -34.53
C ALA A 781 20.04 -39.24 -35.64
N GLU A 782 20.71 -38.40 -36.43
CA GLU A 782 21.66 -38.82 -37.47
C GLU A 782 22.89 -39.51 -36.90
N GLU A 783 23.51 -38.97 -35.84
CA GLU A 783 24.62 -39.60 -35.11
C GLU A 783 24.23 -41.04 -34.69
N ARG A 784 23.02 -41.22 -34.14
CA ARG A 784 22.52 -42.54 -33.70
C ARG A 784 22.18 -43.46 -34.87
N ALA A 785 21.45 -42.94 -35.87
CA ALA A 785 21.08 -43.70 -37.07
C ALA A 785 22.31 -44.14 -37.84
N HIS A 786 23.36 -43.30 -37.91
CA HIS A 786 24.65 -43.63 -38.51
C HIS A 786 25.25 -44.91 -37.90
N ILE A 787 25.30 -45.01 -36.57
CA ILE A 787 25.76 -46.24 -35.90
C ILE A 787 24.86 -47.44 -36.26
N LEU A 788 23.54 -47.27 -36.18
CA LEU A 788 22.60 -48.37 -36.43
C LEU A 788 22.62 -48.83 -37.90
N ARG A 789 22.87 -47.96 -38.87
CA ARG A 789 23.09 -48.31 -40.29
C ARG A 789 24.30 -49.23 -40.43
N GLY A 790 25.40 -48.92 -39.73
CA GLY A 790 26.59 -49.77 -39.69
C GLY A 790 26.31 -51.15 -39.06
N LEU A 791 25.62 -51.16 -37.93
CA LEU A 791 25.20 -52.41 -37.27
C LEU A 791 24.23 -53.23 -38.12
N ALA A 792 23.27 -52.61 -38.80
CA ALA A 792 22.34 -53.28 -39.71
C ALA A 792 23.08 -53.94 -40.88
N LYS A 793 24.00 -53.20 -41.54
CA LYS A 793 24.88 -53.76 -42.59
C LYS A 793 25.69 -54.97 -42.07
N ALA A 794 26.22 -54.87 -40.85
CA ALA A 794 26.98 -55.96 -40.24
C ALA A 794 26.10 -57.18 -39.92
N LEU A 795 24.86 -56.98 -39.46
CA LEU A 795 23.90 -58.05 -39.16
C LEU A 795 23.41 -58.76 -40.42
N ASP A 796 23.37 -58.07 -41.56
CA ASP A 796 23.01 -58.67 -42.85
C ASP A 796 24.14 -59.53 -43.44
N GLN A 797 25.41 -59.24 -43.10
CA GLN A 797 26.59 -59.99 -43.53
C GLN A 797 27.37 -60.61 -42.35
N LEU A 798 26.65 -61.08 -41.32
CA LEU A 798 27.22 -61.42 -40.02
C LEU A 798 28.35 -62.46 -40.08
N ASP A 799 28.19 -63.51 -40.90
CA ASP A 799 29.20 -64.57 -41.01
C ASP A 799 30.50 -64.05 -41.62
N ALA A 800 30.42 -63.16 -42.62
CA ALA A 800 31.59 -62.53 -43.25
C ALA A 800 32.30 -61.57 -42.28
N VAL A 801 31.52 -60.81 -41.50
CA VAL A 801 32.04 -59.93 -40.45
C VAL A 801 32.77 -60.72 -39.37
N ILE A 802 32.19 -61.81 -38.86
CA ILE A 802 32.82 -62.66 -37.84
C ILE A 802 34.09 -63.34 -38.39
N ALA A 803 34.04 -63.82 -39.64
CA ALA A 803 35.20 -64.44 -40.28
C ALA A 803 36.37 -63.46 -40.40
N LEU A 804 36.10 -62.22 -40.85
CA LEU A 804 37.09 -61.16 -40.96
C LEU A 804 37.68 -60.76 -39.60
N ILE A 805 36.85 -60.58 -38.57
CA ILE A 805 37.31 -60.24 -37.22
C ILE A 805 38.20 -61.36 -36.66
N ARG A 806 37.84 -62.63 -36.88
CA ARG A 806 38.61 -63.79 -36.40
C ARG A 806 39.93 -64.02 -37.15
N SER A 807 40.02 -63.62 -38.43
CA SER A 807 41.24 -63.77 -39.23
C SER A 807 42.20 -62.58 -39.10
N SER A 808 41.74 -61.47 -38.54
CA SER A 808 42.55 -60.26 -38.34
C SER A 808 43.53 -60.41 -37.17
N GLU A 809 44.77 -59.95 -37.34
CA GLU A 809 45.83 -60.05 -36.32
C GLU A 809 45.65 -59.06 -35.14
N SER A 810 44.85 -58.01 -35.33
CA SER A 810 44.56 -56.99 -34.31
C SER A 810 43.20 -56.32 -34.52
N ALA A 811 42.72 -55.60 -33.50
CA ALA A 811 41.49 -54.81 -33.59
C ALA A 811 41.59 -53.69 -34.63
N ASP A 812 42.77 -53.09 -34.80
CA ASP A 812 43.00 -52.04 -35.80
C ASP A 812 42.97 -52.60 -37.23
N ALA A 813 43.51 -53.81 -37.44
CA ALA A 813 43.42 -54.53 -38.69
C ALA A 813 41.96 -54.94 -38.99
N ALA A 814 41.23 -55.43 -37.98
CA ALA A 814 39.81 -55.76 -38.12
C ALA A 814 38.98 -54.52 -38.44
N ARG A 815 39.23 -53.38 -37.79
CA ARG A 815 38.55 -52.11 -38.05
C ARG A 815 38.75 -51.66 -39.50
N SER A 816 39.99 -51.64 -39.97
CA SER A 816 40.33 -51.26 -41.34
C SER A 816 39.66 -52.20 -42.36
N GLY A 817 39.69 -53.51 -42.11
CA GLY A 817 39.00 -54.49 -42.96
C GLY A 817 37.49 -54.34 -42.96
N LEU A 818 36.86 -54.01 -41.83
CA LEU A 818 35.40 -53.81 -41.73
C LEU A 818 34.95 -52.57 -42.49
N MET A 819 35.76 -51.50 -42.47
CA MET A 819 35.52 -50.30 -43.25
C MET A 819 35.48 -50.60 -44.75
N GLU A 820 36.44 -51.39 -45.24
CA GLU A 820 36.47 -51.83 -46.64
C GLU A 820 35.33 -52.80 -46.98
N LEU A 821 35.05 -53.79 -46.12
CA LEU A 821 34.07 -54.85 -46.39
C LEU A 821 32.63 -54.31 -46.46
N LEU A 822 32.26 -53.42 -45.55
CA LEU A 822 30.88 -52.93 -45.39
C LEU A 822 30.66 -51.52 -45.98
N GLU A 823 31.72 -50.90 -46.52
CA GLU A 823 31.72 -49.50 -46.95
C GLU A 823 31.18 -48.58 -45.84
N ILE A 824 31.88 -48.58 -44.72
CA ILE A 824 31.53 -47.85 -43.49
C ILE A 824 32.71 -47.05 -42.97
N ASP A 825 32.45 -46.09 -42.09
CA ASP A 825 33.51 -45.30 -41.47
C ASP A 825 34.08 -45.93 -40.20
N GLU A 826 35.10 -45.27 -39.63
CA GLU A 826 35.79 -45.75 -38.45
C GLU A 826 34.87 -45.82 -37.21
N ILE A 827 33.91 -44.91 -37.07
CA ILE A 827 32.98 -44.86 -35.94
C ILE A 827 32.04 -46.07 -35.99
N GLN A 828 31.46 -46.34 -37.16
CA GLN A 828 30.61 -47.52 -37.40
C GLN A 828 31.38 -48.82 -37.21
N ALA A 829 32.60 -48.92 -37.77
CA ALA A 829 33.43 -50.10 -37.63
C ALA A 829 33.81 -50.38 -36.16
N THR A 830 34.12 -49.33 -35.39
CA THR A 830 34.36 -49.44 -33.94
C THR A 830 33.11 -49.92 -33.21
N ALA A 831 31.94 -49.36 -33.51
CA ALA A 831 30.68 -49.79 -32.89
C ALA A 831 30.33 -51.25 -33.19
N ILE A 832 30.70 -51.78 -34.37
CA ILE A 832 30.57 -53.21 -34.70
C ILE A 832 31.53 -54.07 -33.87
N LEU A 833 32.78 -53.63 -33.68
CA LEU A 833 33.76 -54.35 -32.83
C LEU A 833 33.33 -54.37 -31.35
N ASP A 834 32.71 -53.29 -30.88
CA ASP A 834 32.19 -53.18 -29.51
C ASP A 834 30.85 -53.90 -29.31
N MET A 835 30.25 -54.44 -30.38
CA MET A 835 28.97 -55.12 -30.33
C MET A 835 29.06 -56.42 -29.52
N GLN A 836 28.23 -56.53 -28.49
CA GLN A 836 28.16 -57.72 -27.64
C GLN A 836 27.38 -58.86 -28.32
N LEU A 837 27.84 -60.11 -28.18
CA LEU A 837 27.22 -61.30 -28.78
C LEU A 837 25.71 -61.45 -28.48
N ARG A 838 25.22 -60.97 -27.33
CA ARG A 838 23.78 -61.00 -26.99
C ARG A 838 22.91 -60.21 -27.97
N ARG A 839 23.46 -59.19 -28.65
CA ARG A 839 22.76 -58.36 -29.64
C ARG A 839 22.45 -59.12 -30.95
N LEU A 840 23.04 -60.30 -31.14
CA LEU A 840 22.81 -61.16 -32.30
C LEU A 840 21.53 -62.01 -32.18
N ALA A 841 20.89 -62.05 -31.00
CA ALA A 841 19.62 -62.73 -30.82
C ALA A 841 18.54 -62.13 -31.75
N ALA A 842 17.65 -62.95 -32.29
CA ALA A 842 16.66 -62.52 -33.30
C ALA A 842 15.82 -61.31 -32.86
N LEU A 843 15.42 -61.26 -31.58
CA LEU A 843 14.67 -60.12 -31.01
C LEU A 843 15.51 -58.84 -30.90
N GLU A 844 16.80 -58.95 -30.59
CA GLU A 844 17.70 -57.79 -30.49
C GLU A 844 18.05 -57.23 -31.88
N ARG A 845 18.23 -58.11 -32.87
CA ARG A 845 18.36 -57.71 -34.28
C ARG A 845 17.11 -56.95 -34.74
N GLN A 846 15.92 -57.48 -34.46
CA GLN A 846 14.68 -56.81 -34.84
C GLN A 846 14.56 -55.44 -34.17
N ARG A 847 14.88 -55.32 -32.87
CA ARG A 847 14.90 -54.03 -32.16
C ARG A 847 15.83 -53.01 -32.80
N ILE A 848 17.01 -53.42 -33.25
CA ILE A 848 17.96 -52.52 -33.94
C ILE A 848 17.37 -52.00 -35.27
N LEU A 849 16.72 -52.88 -36.04
CA LEU A 849 16.07 -52.50 -37.29
C LEU A 849 14.85 -51.60 -37.07
N ASP A 850 14.04 -51.91 -36.06
CA ASP A 850 12.87 -51.10 -35.68
C ASP A 850 13.32 -49.70 -35.18
N GLU A 851 14.34 -49.64 -34.31
CA GLU A 851 14.92 -48.38 -33.82
C GLU A 851 15.49 -47.55 -34.99
N LEU A 852 16.17 -48.19 -35.94
CA LEU A 852 16.67 -47.51 -37.14
C LEU A 852 15.52 -46.97 -37.99
N ALA A 853 14.47 -47.75 -38.24
CA ALA A 853 13.31 -47.32 -39.02
C ALA A 853 12.58 -46.14 -38.37
N GLU A 854 12.41 -46.16 -37.05
CA GLU A 854 11.85 -45.05 -36.29
C GLU A 854 12.71 -43.78 -36.39
N LEU A 855 14.04 -43.92 -36.27
CA LEU A 855 14.97 -42.80 -36.40
C LEU A 855 15.00 -42.23 -37.81
N GLU A 856 14.96 -43.06 -38.86
CA GLU A 856 14.89 -42.57 -40.25
C GLU A 856 13.61 -41.76 -40.50
N ALA A 857 12.46 -42.24 -40.00
CA ALA A 857 11.21 -41.50 -40.08
C ALA A 857 11.30 -40.16 -39.33
N ARG A 858 11.92 -40.15 -38.14
CA ARG A 858 12.13 -38.95 -37.35
C ARG A 858 13.11 -37.97 -38.00
N ILE A 859 14.19 -38.44 -38.62
CA ILE A 859 15.15 -37.63 -39.37
C ILE A 859 14.45 -36.95 -40.55
N ALA A 860 13.68 -37.71 -41.33
CA ALA A 860 12.90 -37.16 -42.43
C ALA A 860 11.91 -36.08 -41.96
N ASP A 861 11.26 -36.30 -40.82
CA ASP A 861 10.33 -35.33 -40.24
C ASP A 861 11.04 -34.05 -39.76
N LEU A 862 12.15 -34.18 -39.04
CA LEU A 862 12.95 -33.06 -38.56
C LEU A 862 13.53 -32.23 -39.71
N GLN A 863 13.99 -32.89 -40.78
CA GLN A 863 14.45 -32.23 -42.00
C GLN A 863 13.29 -31.46 -42.67
N ALA A 864 12.11 -32.08 -42.79
CA ALA A 864 10.92 -31.42 -43.32
C ALA A 864 10.48 -30.20 -42.49
N ILE A 865 10.70 -30.20 -41.18
CA ILE A 865 10.47 -29.01 -40.32
C ILE A 865 11.47 -27.90 -40.66
N LEU A 866 12.75 -28.21 -40.84
CA LEU A 866 13.77 -27.22 -41.20
C LEU A 866 13.53 -26.61 -42.58
N ASP A 867 13.01 -27.40 -43.51
CA ASP A 867 12.73 -26.98 -44.90
C ASP A 867 11.42 -26.19 -45.04
N SER A 868 10.54 -26.20 -44.03
CA SER A 868 9.25 -25.50 -44.06
C SER A 868 9.13 -24.42 -42.95
N PRO A 869 9.32 -23.13 -43.29
CA PRO A 869 9.06 -22.03 -42.38
C PRO A 869 7.63 -22.02 -41.83
N GLU A 870 6.64 -22.40 -42.64
CA GLU A 870 5.23 -22.53 -42.24
C GLU A 870 5.08 -23.54 -41.09
N ARG A 871 5.74 -24.70 -41.22
CA ARG A 871 5.71 -25.74 -40.19
C ARG A 871 6.40 -25.29 -38.91
N GLN A 872 7.50 -24.53 -39.01
CA GLN A 872 8.17 -23.92 -37.84
C GLN A 872 7.21 -22.96 -37.11
N ARG A 873 6.54 -22.07 -37.85
CA ARG A 873 5.57 -21.13 -37.27
C ARG A 873 4.37 -21.85 -36.65
N GLN A 874 3.89 -22.92 -37.28
CA GLN A 874 2.82 -23.76 -36.74
C GLN A 874 3.21 -24.41 -35.41
N ILE A 875 4.42 -24.95 -35.30
CA ILE A 875 4.93 -25.52 -34.04
C ILE A 875 4.96 -24.45 -32.94
N ILE A 876 5.46 -23.24 -33.24
CA ILE A 876 5.49 -22.14 -32.25
C ILE A 876 4.07 -21.78 -31.79
N ARG A 877 3.12 -21.70 -32.74
CA ARG A 877 1.72 -21.40 -32.46
C ARG A 877 1.11 -22.45 -31.54
N ASP A 878 1.27 -23.73 -31.86
CA ASP A 878 0.67 -24.83 -31.11
C ASP A 878 1.28 -24.95 -29.72
N GLU A 879 2.60 -24.79 -29.61
CA GLU A 879 3.32 -24.79 -28.35
C GLU A 879 2.89 -23.63 -27.42
N LEU A 880 2.77 -22.41 -27.95
CA LEU A 880 2.30 -21.28 -27.16
C LEU A 880 0.80 -21.41 -26.82
N ALA A 881 -0.02 -21.98 -27.72
CA ALA A 881 -1.43 -22.22 -27.47
C ALA A 881 -1.66 -23.17 -26.27
N GLU A 882 -0.88 -24.25 -26.17
CA GLU A 882 -0.93 -25.17 -25.01
C GLU A 882 -0.63 -24.43 -23.69
N ILE A 883 0.38 -23.55 -23.70
CA ILE A 883 0.76 -22.76 -22.52
C ILE A 883 -0.37 -21.77 -22.16
N VAL A 884 -0.95 -21.10 -23.15
CA VAL A 884 -2.05 -20.14 -22.96
C VAL A 884 -3.30 -20.84 -22.42
N GLU A 885 -3.61 -22.06 -22.88
CA GLU A 885 -4.71 -22.86 -22.35
C GLU A 885 -4.47 -23.21 -20.86
N ARG A 886 -3.23 -23.55 -20.49
CA ARG A 886 -2.89 -23.94 -19.12
C ARG A 886 -2.77 -22.77 -18.14
N TYR A 887 -2.24 -21.63 -18.57
CA TYR A 887 -1.84 -20.53 -17.68
C TYR A 887 -2.52 -19.19 -18.00
N GLY A 888 -3.24 -19.07 -19.11
CA GLY A 888 -3.95 -17.85 -19.47
C GLY A 888 -5.14 -17.60 -18.56
N ASP A 889 -5.28 -16.36 -18.08
CA ASP A 889 -6.34 -15.90 -17.18
C ASP A 889 -7.11 -14.71 -17.76
N GLU A 890 -8.21 -14.35 -17.11
CA GLU A 890 -9.01 -13.18 -17.49
C GLU A 890 -8.27 -11.87 -17.21
N ARG A 891 -8.60 -10.83 -17.99
CA ARG A 891 -8.12 -9.48 -17.76
C ARG A 891 -8.59 -8.96 -16.39
N ARG A 892 -7.67 -8.35 -15.64
CA ARG A 892 -7.94 -7.80 -14.30
C ARG A 892 -8.28 -6.31 -14.37
N THR A 893 -7.44 -5.53 -15.05
CA THR A 893 -7.57 -4.08 -15.17
C THR A 893 -8.69 -3.70 -16.14
N LYS A 894 -9.57 -2.80 -15.70
CA LYS A 894 -10.73 -2.34 -16.50
C LYS A 894 -10.46 -0.96 -17.11
N PHE A 895 -10.99 -0.73 -18.31
CA PHE A 895 -10.94 0.59 -18.95
C PHE A 895 -12.17 1.40 -18.58
N VAL A 896 -11.96 2.65 -18.19
CA VAL A 896 -13.02 3.65 -18.07
C VAL A 896 -12.76 4.77 -19.06
N VAL A 897 -13.83 5.35 -19.60
CA VAL A 897 -13.72 6.50 -20.50
C VAL A 897 -13.05 7.62 -19.73
N ASN A 898 -12.13 8.32 -20.41
CA ASN A 898 -11.64 9.60 -19.91
C ASN A 898 -12.76 10.61 -20.13
N ASP A 899 -13.78 10.53 -19.27
CA ASP A 899 -14.73 11.62 -19.10
C ASP A 899 -13.91 12.75 -18.48
N GLY A 900 -13.27 13.55 -19.34
CA GLY A 900 -12.43 14.66 -18.92
C GLY A 900 -13.17 15.43 -17.85
N ASP A 901 -12.60 15.47 -16.64
CA ASP A 901 -13.20 16.01 -15.41
C ASP A 901 -14.75 16.05 -15.48
N VAL A 902 -15.46 14.91 -15.29
CA VAL A 902 -16.93 14.90 -15.17
C VAL A 902 -17.31 16.07 -14.28
N SER A 903 -17.90 17.08 -14.91
CA SER A 903 -18.09 18.35 -14.23
C SER A 903 -19.17 18.11 -13.18
N MET A 904 -19.08 18.78 -12.04
CA MET A 904 -20.14 18.71 -11.02
C MET A 904 -21.52 19.01 -11.62
N GLU A 905 -21.54 19.77 -12.72
CA GLU A 905 -22.70 20.16 -13.51
C GLU A 905 -23.43 18.97 -14.13
N ASP A 906 -22.74 17.97 -14.70
CA ASP A 906 -23.36 16.81 -15.37
C ASP A 906 -24.16 15.87 -14.44
N LEU A 907 -24.07 16.10 -13.13
CA LEU A 907 -24.72 15.30 -12.07
C LEU A 907 -25.95 15.97 -11.49
N ILE A 908 -26.13 17.25 -11.78
CA ILE A 908 -27.20 18.05 -11.24
C ILE A 908 -28.28 18.08 -12.31
N ALA A 909 -29.52 17.80 -11.94
CA ALA A 909 -30.62 17.88 -12.89
C ALA A 909 -30.79 19.35 -13.34
N GLU A 910 -30.97 19.54 -14.65
CA GLU A 910 -31.35 20.85 -15.18
C GLU A 910 -32.82 21.14 -14.79
N GLU A 911 -33.00 21.91 -13.71
CA GLU A 911 -34.31 22.25 -13.15
C GLU A 911 -34.51 23.78 -13.18
N GLU A 912 -35.77 24.20 -13.34
CA GLU A 912 -36.13 25.62 -13.24
C GLU A 912 -36.14 26.07 -11.77
N VAL A 913 -35.34 27.08 -11.45
CA VAL A 913 -35.18 27.63 -10.11
C VAL A 913 -35.38 29.14 -10.09
N VAL A 914 -35.91 29.62 -8.97
CA VAL A 914 -36.07 31.04 -8.67
C VAL A 914 -34.89 31.48 -7.81
N VAL A 915 -34.09 32.41 -8.29
CA VAL A 915 -32.98 33.01 -7.55
C VAL A 915 -33.42 34.34 -6.96
N THR A 916 -33.13 34.54 -5.67
CA THR A 916 -33.41 35.80 -4.97
C THR A 916 -32.14 36.29 -4.30
N ILE A 917 -31.77 37.55 -4.54
CA ILE A 917 -30.61 38.21 -3.96
C ILE A 917 -31.06 39.53 -3.33
N THR A 918 -30.74 39.75 -2.05
CA THR A 918 -31.05 40.99 -1.34
C THR A 918 -29.95 42.03 -1.52
N ARG A 919 -30.29 43.31 -1.30
CA ARG A 919 -29.33 44.43 -1.40
C ARG A 919 -28.18 44.29 -0.40
N THR A 920 -28.41 43.64 0.74
CA THR A 920 -27.36 43.34 1.72
C THR A 920 -26.53 42.11 1.37
N GLY A 921 -26.75 41.47 0.22
CA GLY A 921 -25.91 40.39 -0.29
C GLY A 921 -26.34 38.98 0.13
N TYR A 922 -27.58 38.78 0.61
CA TYR A 922 -28.08 37.42 0.85
C TYR A 922 -28.67 36.82 -0.41
N ALA A 923 -28.16 35.66 -0.83
CA ALA A 923 -28.63 34.92 -2.00
C ALA A 923 -29.20 33.55 -1.62
N LYS A 924 -30.23 33.13 -2.37
CA LYS A 924 -30.81 31.79 -2.29
C LYS A 924 -31.40 31.36 -3.63
N ARG A 925 -31.57 30.04 -3.79
CA ARG A 925 -32.40 29.44 -4.84
C ARG A 925 -33.62 28.73 -4.23
N THR A 926 -34.75 28.78 -4.91
CA THR A 926 -36.00 28.09 -4.54
C THR A 926 -36.54 27.35 -5.76
N LYS A 927 -37.09 26.15 -5.61
CA LYS A 927 -37.75 25.45 -6.72
C LYS A 927 -38.95 26.25 -7.25
N SER A 928 -39.12 26.33 -8.57
CA SER A 928 -40.20 27.10 -9.21
C SER A 928 -41.61 26.62 -8.80
N ASP A 929 -41.76 25.33 -8.51
CA ASP A 929 -43.04 24.73 -8.06
C ASP A 929 -43.55 25.31 -6.74
N LEU A 930 -42.65 25.79 -5.86
CA LEU A 930 -43.03 26.45 -4.60
C LEU A 930 -43.65 27.85 -4.82
N TYR A 931 -43.61 28.36 -6.05
CA TYR A 931 -44.27 29.59 -6.49
C TYR A 931 -45.55 29.33 -7.32
N ARG A 932 -45.88 28.09 -7.72
CA ARG A 932 -47.05 27.79 -8.58
C ARG A 932 -48.37 27.62 -7.80
N SER A 933 -49.22 28.65 -7.96
CA SER A 933 -50.70 28.72 -7.90
C SER A 933 -51.45 29.05 -6.59
N GLN A 934 -52.19 30.17 -6.65
CA GLN A 934 -53.60 30.23 -6.21
C GLN A 934 -54.43 30.92 -7.30
N ARG A 935 -55.55 30.30 -7.71
CA ARG A 935 -56.50 30.84 -8.71
C ARG A 935 -57.24 32.08 -8.18
N ARG A 936 -57.69 32.92 -9.13
CA ARG A 936 -58.55 34.12 -9.02
C ARG A 936 -59.10 34.46 -7.62
N GLY A 937 -58.74 35.63 -7.11
CA GLY A 937 -59.41 36.31 -6.00
C GLY A 937 -58.71 36.29 -4.64
N GLY A 938 -57.47 35.79 -4.53
CA GLY A 938 -56.70 35.76 -3.29
C GLY A 938 -55.79 36.98 -3.08
N LYS A 939 -55.79 37.56 -1.86
CA LYS A 939 -54.81 38.56 -1.42
C LYS A 939 -53.38 38.01 -1.52
N GLY A 940 -52.45 38.84 -2.03
CA GLY A 940 -51.08 38.49 -2.43
C GLY A 940 -50.25 37.65 -1.43
N VAL A 941 -49.40 36.81 -2.00
CA VAL A 941 -48.55 35.83 -1.33
C VAL A 941 -47.24 36.49 -0.88
N MET A 942 -46.98 36.60 0.43
CA MET A 942 -45.73 37.20 0.97
C MET A 942 -44.47 36.38 0.61
N GLY A 943 -43.54 36.97 -0.14
CA GLY A 943 -42.18 36.46 -0.35
C GLY A 943 -41.23 36.87 0.78
N ALA A 944 -40.37 35.94 1.23
CA ALA A 944 -39.24 36.06 2.17
C ALA A 944 -39.37 36.94 3.43
N THR A 945 -38.99 36.41 4.61
CA THR A 945 -38.93 37.19 5.85
C THR A 945 -37.63 38.01 5.89
N LEU A 946 -37.68 39.23 5.33
CA LEU A 946 -36.58 40.19 5.30
C LEU A 946 -36.24 40.69 6.72
N LYS A 947 -35.00 41.13 6.94
CA LYS A 947 -34.64 41.90 8.15
C LYS A 947 -35.46 43.21 8.13
N GLN A 948 -35.76 43.83 9.28
CA GLN A 948 -36.20 45.23 9.27
C GLN A 948 -35.18 46.02 8.44
N ASP A 949 -35.64 46.60 7.33
CA ASP A 949 -34.89 47.40 6.34
C ASP A 949 -34.06 46.67 5.24
N ASP A 950 -34.25 45.36 4.98
CA ASP A 950 -33.62 44.67 3.83
C ASP A 950 -34.63 44.45 2.68
N ILE A 951 -34.21 44.65 1.43
CA ILE A 951 -35.06 44.54 0.23
C ILE A 951 -34.43 43.60 -0.79
N VAL A 952 -35.28 42.89 -1.53
CA VAL A 952 -34.86 42.07 -2.68
C VAL A 952 -34.39 43.02 -3.80
N ASP A 953 -33.16 42.82 -4.27
CA ASP A 953 -32.50 43.66 -5.28
C ASP A 953 -32.46 42.94 -6.64
N HIS A 954 -32.29 41.61 -6.64
CA HIS A 954 -32.40 40.78 -7.84
C HIS A 954 -33.33 39.58 -7.60
N PHE A 955 -34.25 39.37 -8.55
CA PHE A 955 -35.18 38.25 -8.58
C PHE A 955 -35.35 37.79 -10.04
N PHE A 956 -34.96 36.56 -10.34
CA PHE A 956 -35.07 36.01 -11.69
C PHE A 956 -35.29 34.49 -11.66
N VAL A 957 -35.86 33.98 -12.75
CA VAL A 957 -36.05 32.55 -12.98
C VAL A 957 -34.94 32.08 -13.93
N GLY A 958 -34.29 30.98 -13.59
CA GLY A 958 -33.21 30.41 -14.38
C GLY A 958 -33.13 28.91 -14.27
N SER A 959 -32.18 28.33 -14.99
CA SER A 959 -31.79 26.94 -14.84
C SER A 959 -30.83 26.77 -13.66
N THR A 960 -30.83 25.60 -13.02
CA THR A 960 -29.76 25.21 -12.07
C THR A 960 -28.36 25.37 -12.65
N HIS A 961 -28.22 25.32 -13.98
CA HIS A 961 -26.97 25.37 -14.73
C HIS A 961 -26.60 26.78 -15.21
N ASP A 962 -27.46 27.78 -15.03
CA ASP A 962 -27.11 29.14 -15.45
C ASP A 962 -25.98 29.70 -14.57
N TRP A 963 -25.11 30.50 -15.19
CA TRP A 963 -24.09 31.27 -14.49
C TRP A 963 -24.67 32.56 -13.92
N ILE A 964 -24.28 32.88 -12.70
CA ILE A 964 -24.56 34.14 -12.02
C ILE A 964 -23.23 34.84 -11.79
N LEU A 965 -23.05 35.98 -12.46
CA LEU A 965 -21.87 36.83 -12.35
C LEU A 965 -22.14 37.96 -11.35
N PHE A 966 -21.27 38.08 -10.35
CA PHE A 966 -21.31 39.09 -9.30
C PHE A 966 -20.17 40.08 -9.50
N PHE A 967 -20.47 41.25 -10.05
CA PHE A 967 -19.52 42.34 -10.21
C PHE A 967 -19.47 43.17 -8.94
N THR A 968 -18.28 43.48 -8.43
CA THR A 968 -18.09 44.25 -7.19
C THR A 968 -17.68 45.70 -7.46
N ASN A 969 -17.90 46.58 -6.48
CA ASN A 969 -17.47 47.98 -6.53
C ASN A 969 -15.95 48.13 -6.76
N LYS A 970 -15.14 47.13 -6.39
CA LYS A 970 -13.69 47.08 -6.60
C LYS A 970 -13.28 46.56 -7.99
N GLY A 971 -14.23 46.39 -8.92
CA GLY A 971 -13.94 46.03 -10.30
C GLY A 971 -13.55 44.56 -10.47
N ARG A 972 -13.96 43.69 -9.54
CA ARG A 972 -13.84 42.23 -9.68
C ARG A 972 -15.15 41.62 -10.14
N VAL A 973 -15.08 40.44 -10.72
CA VAL A 973 -16.23 39.59 -11.02
C VAL A 973 -16.04 38.22 -10.42
N TYR A 974 -17.03 37.78 -9.66
CA TYR A 974 -17.15 36.43 -9.14
C TYR A 974 -18.22 35.71 -9.93
N ARG A 975 -18.16 34.38 -10.00
CA ARG A 975 -19.15 33.56 -10.69
C ARG A 975 -19.59 32.42 -9.80
N ALA A 976 -20.86 32.08 -9.87
CA ALA A 976 -21.41 30.84 -9.34
C ALA A 976 -22.45 30.29 -10.31
N LYS A 977 -22.55 28.97 -10.40
CA LYS A 977 -23.73 28.32 -10.99
C LYS A 977 -24.92 28.51 -10.06
N ALA A 978 -26.12 28.56 -10.61
CA ALA A 978 -27.32 28.72 -9.80
C ALA A 978 -27.43 27.63 -8.72
N TYR A 979 -27.05 26.37 -9.02
CA TYR A 979 -27.07 25.28 -8.04
C TYR A 979 -26.13 25.46 -6.82
N GLU A 980 -25.08 26.28 -6.94
CA GLU A 980 -24.12 26.56 -5.87
C GLU A 980 -24.70 27.54 -4.83
N LEU A 981 -25.79 28.23 -5.16
CA LEU A 981 -26.55 29.01 -4.18
C LEU A 981 -27.36 28.08 -3.27
N PRO A 982 -27.51 28.42 -1.98
CA PRO A 982 -28.22 27.56 -1.03
C PRO A 982 -29.69 27.42 -1.43
N GLU A 983 -30.14 26.15 -1.53
CA GLU A 983 -31.55 25.84 -1.67
C GLU A 983 -32.26 26.11 -0.34
N ALA A 984 -33.29 26.94 -0.36
CA ALA A 984 -33.99 27.30 0.86
C ALA A 984 -35.47 27.55 0.61
N ASN A 985 -36.29 27.31 1.63
CA ASN A 985 -37.72 27.60 1.57
C ASN A 985 -37.99 29.10 1.34
N ARG A 986 -39.19 29.43 0.81
CA ARG A 986 -39.59 30.80 0.45
C ARG A 986 -39.38 31.82 1.58
N THR A 987 -39.56 31.42 2.84
CA THR A 987 -39.43 32.26 4.04
C THR A 987 -38.01 32.41 4.56
N ALA A 988 -37.09 31.51 4.19
CA ALA A 988 -35.70 31.54 4.67
C ALA A 988 -34.88 32.66 4.01
N ARG A 989 -33.85 33.14 4.71
CA ARG A 989 -33.02 34.29 4.29
C ARG A 989 -31.96 33.95 3.25
N GLY A 990 -31.56 32.68 3.11
CA GLY A 990 -30.40 32.29 2.29
C GLY A 990 -29.07 32.54 3.00
N ALA A 991 -27.98 32.55 2.24
CA ALA A 991 -26.64 32.80 2.75
C ALA A 991 -26.02 34.04 2.09
N HIS A 992 -25.12 34.71 2.82
CA HIS A 992 -24.46 35.91 2.33
C HIS A 992 -23.43 35.55 1.25
N VAL A 993 -23.55 36.14 0.06
CA VAL A 993 -22.69 35.88 -1.12
C VAL A 993 -21.21 36.09 -0.84
N ALA A 994 -20.83 37.05 0.01
CA ALA A 994 -19.43 37.24 0.39
C ALA A 994 -18.82 36.02 1.09
N ASN A 995 -19.63 35.21 1.81
CA ASN A 995 -19.16 33.98 2.45
C ASN A 995 -19.06 32.82 1.46
N ILE A 996 -19.94 32.79 0.45
CA ILE A 996 -19.94 31.78 -0.61
C ILE A 996 -18.78 32.01 -1.58
N LEU A 997 -18.53 33.28 -1.94
CA LEU A 997 -17.61 33.70 -3.00
C LEU A 997 -16.29 34.28 -2.48
N ALA A 998 -16.11 34.38 -1.15
CA ALA A 998 -14.91 34.91 -0.49
C ALA A 998 -14.50 36.31 -1.00
N PHE A 999 -15.38 37.29 -0.85
CA PHE A 999 -15.08 38.70 -1.19
C PHE A 999 -13.95 39.26 -0.31
N GLN A 1000 -13.21 40.24 -0.83
CA GLN A 1000 -12.22 40.98 -0.02
C GLN A 1000 -12.91 41.93 0.98
N PRO A 1001 -12.21 42.35 2.05
CA PRO A 1001 -12.71 43.40 2.93
C PRO A 1001 -13.12 44.65 2.12
N ASP A 1002 -14.28 45.24 2.44
CA ASP A 1002 -14.85 46.42 1.77
C ASP A 1002 -15.34 46.22 0.32
N GLU A 1003 -15.41 44.98 -0.17
CA GLU A 1003 -16.09 44.65 -1.43
C GLU A 1003 -17.60 44.48 -1.25
N ARG A 1004 -18.38 45.18 -2.08
CA ARG A 1004 -19.84 45.05 -2.19
C ARG A 1004 -20.24 44.78 -3.63
N ILE A 1005 -21.38 44.13 -3.81
CA ILE A 1005 -21.96 43.92 -5.14
C ILE A 1005 -22.31 45.27 -5.76
N ALA A 1006 -21.84 45.49 -6.99
CA ALA A 1006 -22.22 46.61 -7.84
C ALA A 1006 -23.24 46.19 -8.90
N GLN A 1007 -23.17 44.95 -9.42
CA GLN A 1007 -24.12 44.43 -10.39
C GLN A 1007 -24.16 42.89 -10.35
N VAL A 1008 -25.34 42.31 -10.56
CA VAL A 1008 -25.51 40.87 -10.79
C VAL A 1008 -26.03 40.62 -12.19
N MET A 1009 -25.52 39.58 -12.86
CA MET A 1009 -25.93 39.20 -14.21
C MET A 1009 -26.10 37.68 -14.30
N GLN A 1010 -27.23 37.24 -14.83
CA GLN A 1010 -27.46 35.85 -15.19
C GLN A 1010 -27.12 35.64 -16.66
N ILE A 1011 -26.36 34.60 -16.98
CA ILE A 1011 -26.09 34.15 -18.35
C ILE A 1011 -26.19 32.63 -18.42
N LYS A 1012 -26.71 32.09 -19.52
CA LYS A 1012 -26.73 30.65 -19.75
C LYS A 1012 -25.30 30.12 -19.97
N ASP A 1013 -24.56 30.81 -20.83
CA ASP A 1013 -23.16 30.54 -21.16
C ASP A 1013 -22.46 31.85 -21.57
N TYR A 1014 -21.15 31.82 -21.82
CA TYR A 1014 -20.36 33.01 -22.20
C TYR A 1014 -20.47 33.38 -23.68
N SER A 1015 -21.33 32.70 -24.46
CA SER A 1015 -21.60 33.00 -25.87
C SER A 1015 -22.87 33.83 -26.09
N VAL A 1016 -23.65 34.08 -25.03
CA VAL A 1016 -24.92 34.85 -25.09
C VAL A 1016 -24.79 36.27 -25.65
N ALA A 1017 -23.60 36.85 -25.60
CA ALA A 1017 -23.27 38.13 -26.22
C ALA A 1017 -21.76 38.17 -26.53
N PRO A 1018 -21.34 38.91 -27.57
CA PRO A 1018 -19.93 38.97 -27.93
C PRO A 1018 -19.08 39.72 -26.89
N TYR A 1019 -19.65 40.75 -26.25
CA TYR A 1019 -18.92 41.64 -25.35
C TYR A 1019 -19.65 41.93 -24.04
N LEU A 1020 -18.87 42.16 -23.00
CA LEU A 1020 -19.26 42.79 -21.75
C LEU A 1020 -18.69 44.21 -21.70
N VAL A 1021 -19.53 45.18 -21.39
CA VAL A 1021 -19.10 46.55 -21.10
C VAL A 1021 -19.20 46.85 -19.60
N LEU A 1022 -18.18 47.53 -19.09
CA LEU A 1022 -18.07 47.97 -17.70
C LEU A 1022 -17.96 49.50 -17.68
N ALA A 1023 -18.56 50.15 -16.69
CA ALA A 1023 -18.44 51.61 -16.50
C ALA A 1023 -18.15 51.97 -15.04
N THR A 1024 -17.28 52.97 -14.83
CA THR A 1024 -16.83 53.43 -13.52
C THR A 1024 -17.42 54.79 -13.13
N ALA A 1025 -17.42 55.11 -11.84
CA ALA A 1025 -17.93 56.36 -11.29
C ALA A 1025 -17.23 57.60 -11.88
N ASN A 1026 -15.93 57.49 -12.20
CA ASN A 1026 -15.15 58.55 -12.85
C ASN A 1026 -15.31 58.60 -14.38
N GLY A 1027 -16.27 57.85 -14.94
CA GLY A 1027 -16.65 57.92 -16.35
C GLY A 1027 -15.73 57.15 -17.29
N GLN A 1028 -14.95 56.18 -16.80
CA GLN A 1028 -14.28 55.21 -17.67
C GLN A 1028 -15.29 54.15 -18.15
N VAL A 1029 -15.12 53.69 -19.39
CA VAL A 1029 -15.85 52.57 -19.95
C VAL A 1029 -14.88 51.55 -20.53
N LYS A 1030 -15.21 50.27 -20.44
CA LYS A 1030 -14.38 49.21 -21.01
C LYS A 1030 -15.22 48.11 -21.63
N LYS A 1031 -14.96 47.82 -22.90
CA LYS A 1031 -15.48 46.65 -23.61
C LYS A 1031 -14.46 45.52 -23.55
N THR A 1032 -14.90 44.33 -23.16
CA THR A 1032 -14.09 43.11 -23.06
C THR A 1032 -14.88 41.97 -23.67
N ARG A 1033 -14.23 40.98 -24.31
CA ARG A 1033 -14.97 39.82 -24.83
C ARG A 1033 -15.58 39.05 -23.67
N LEU A 1034 -16.84 38.63 -23.78
CA LEU A 1034 -17.52 37.93 -22.69
C LEU A 1034 -16.80 36.62 -22.34
N VAL A 1035 -16.37 35.87 -23.36
CA VAL A 1035 -15.60 34.62 -23.20
C VAL A 1035 -14.30 34.76 -22.41
N ASP A 1036 -13.69 35.95 -22.34
CA ASP A 1036 -12.47 36.16 -21.53
C ASP A 1036 -12.76 36.04 -20.01
N PHE A 1037 -14.03 36.06 -19.61
CA PHE A 1037 -14.50 35.86 -18.24
C PHE A 1037 -14.80 34.39 -17.91
N ASP A 1038 -14.76 33.48 -18.89
CA ASP A 1038 -14.87 32.05 -18.62
C ASP A 1038 -13.54 31.53 -18.05
N SER A 1039 -13.50 31.29 -16.74
CA SER A 1039 -12.28 30.90 -16.04
C SER A 1039 -12.55 29.98 -14.86
N PRO A 1040 -11.86 28.83 -14.72
CA PRO A 1040 -12.07 27.89 -13.62
C PRO A 1040 -11.63 28.39 -12.22
N ARG A 1041 -11.25 29.67 -12.09
CA ARG A 1041 -10.75 30.25 -10.84
C ARG A 1041 -11.90 30.71 -9.95
N SER A 1042 -11.97 30.17 -8.72
CA SER A 1042 -12.97 30.52 -7.71
C SER A 1042 -12.71 31.84 -6.98
N GLY A 1043 -11.47 32.33 -6.93
CA GLY A 1043 -11.05 33.52 -6.16
C GLY A 1043 -11.43 34.89 -6.75
N GLY A 1044 -12.42 34.95 -7.65
CA GLY A 1044 -12.80 36.16 -8.36
C GLY A 1044 -11.77 36.64 -9.38
N LEU A 1045 -12.24 37.23 -10.47
CA LEU A 1045 -11.44 37.71 -11.58
C LEU A 1045 -11.39 39.23 -11.56
N ILE A 1046 -10.26 39.82 -11.94
CA ILE A 1046 -10.22 41.27 -12.22
C ILE A 1046 -11.06 41.52 -13.46
N ALA A 1047 -12.11 42.33 -13.32
CA ALA A 1047 -12.97 42.73 -14.42
C ALA A 1047 -12.54 44.07 -15.01
N ILE A 1048 -12.06 45.01 -14.19
CA ILE A 1048 -11.46 46.29 -14.59
C ILE A 1048 -10.46 46.78 -13.53
N ASN A 1049 -9.35 47.38 -13.97
CA ASN A 1049 -8.46 48.07 -13.04
C ASN A 1049 -9.04 49.44 -12.73
N LEU A 1050 -9.33 49.71 -11.46
CA LEU A 1050 -9.86 50.97 -11.00
C LEU A 1050 -8.72 51.92 -10.63
N ARG A 1051 -8.94 53.22 -10.87
CA ARG A 1051 -8.06 54.29 -10.37
C ARG A 1051 -8.37 54.55 -8.90
N ASP A 1052 -7.44 55.21 -8.22
CA ASP A 1052 -7.62 55.56 -6.82
C ASP A 1052 -8.88 56.42 -6.63
N GLY A 1053 -9.73 56.00 -5.67
CA GLY A 1053 -11.05 56.61 -5.43
C GLY A 1053 -12.14 56.34 -6.48
N ASP A 1054 -11.91 55.48 -7.47
CA ASP A 1054 -12.93 55.06 -8.47
C ASP A 1054 -13.64 53.77 -8.04
N GLU A 1055 -14.89 53.59 -8.49
CA GLU A 1055 -15.69 52.39 -8.25
C GLU A 1055 -16.43 51.95 -9.51
N LEU A 1056 -16.70 50.66 -9.65
CA LEU A 1056 -17.55 50.14 -10.71
C LEU A 1056 -19.01 50.54 -10.45
N VAL A 1057 -19.67 51.12 -11.46
CA VAL A 1057 -21.07 51.59 -11.40
C VAL A 1057 -22.02 50.71 -12.21
N GLY A 1058 -21.55 50.07 -13.28
CA GLY A 1058 -22.42 49.20 -14.08
C GLY A 1058 -21.67 48.18 -14.92
N ALA A 1059 -22.33 47.07 -15.19
CA ALA A 1059 -21.91 46.02 -16.10
C ALA A 1059 -23.11 45.60 -16.97
N ALA A 1060 -22.91 45.50 -18.29
CA ALA A 1060 -23.95 45.09 -19.23
C ALA A 1060 -23.36 44.30 -20.41
N LEU A 1061 -24.15 43.37 -20.95
CA LEU A 1061 -23.84 42.71 -22.21
C LEU A 1061 -24.13 43.66 -23.37
N ILE A 1062 -23.32 43.62 -24.42
CA ILE A 1062 -23.49 44.53 -25.56
C ILE A 1062 -23.02 43.91 -26.87
N ASP A 1063 -23.78 44.17 -27.93
CA ASP A 1063 -23.40 43.92 -29.33
C ASP A 1063 -22.74 45.17 -29.94
N PRO A 1064 -21.80 45.01 -30.90
CA PRO A 1064 -21.07 46.15 -31.48
C PRO A 1064 -21.97 47.14 -32.25
N GLU A 1065 -23.17 46.74 -32.64
CA GLU A 1065 -24.17 47.58 -33.31
C GLU A 1065 -24.97 48.46 -32.34
N GLN A 1066 -24.93 48.18 -31.04
CA GLN A 1066 -25.71 48.90 -30.03
C GLN A 1066 -25.00 50.15 -29.53
N ASP A 1067 -25.79 51.13 -29.07
CA ASP A 1067 -25.27 52.33 -28.43
C ASP A 1067 -25.22 52.20 -26.90
N LEU A 1068 -24.26 52.89 -26.29
CA LEU A 1068 -24.18 53.10 -24.85
C LEU A 1068 -24.64 54.51 -24.51
N LEU A 1069 -25.58 54.62 -23.58
CA LEU A 1069 -25.97 55.86 -22.94
C LEU A 1069 -25.42 55.90 -21.51
N LEU A 1070 -24.53 56.85 -21.26
CA LEU A 1070 -24.01 57.14 -19.93
C LEU A 1070 -24.76 58.34 -19.34
N VAL A 1071 -25.19 58.24 -18.08
CA VAL A 1071 -25.91 59.31 -17.38
C VAL A 1071 -25.22 59.62 -16.06
N THR A 1072 -25.06 60.90 -15.75
CA THR A 1072 -24.34 61.42 -14.57
C THR A 1072 -25.29 61.95 -13.50
N ARG A 1073 -24.78 62.12 -12.27
CA ARG A 1073 -25.55 62.68 -11.15
C ARG A 1073 -25.98 64.12 -11.40
N LYS A 1074 -25.20 64.91 -12.15
CA LYS A 1074 -25.57 66.28 -12.56
C LYS A 1074 -26.36 66.39 -13.85
N ALA A 1075 -26.97 65.28 -14.29
CA ALA A 1075 -27.88 65.24 -15.43
C ALA A 1075 -27.22 65.56 -16.78
N MET A 1076 -25.92 65.32 -16.93
CA MET A 1076 -25.28 65.15 -18.23
C MET A 1076 -25.47 63.72 -18.73
N SER A 1077 -25.66 63.55 -20.04
CA SER A 1077 -25.66 62.26 -20.69
C SER A 1077 -24.91 62.26 -22.01
N ILE A 1078 -24.28 61.13 -22.34
CA ILE A 1078 -23.61 60.94 -23.63
C ILE A 1078 -24.01 59.59 -24.21
N ARG A 1079 -24.36 59.59 -25.49
CA ARG A 1079 -24.71 58.39 -26.25
C ARG A 1079 -23.66 58.17 -27.33
N PHE A 1080 -23.10 56.98 -27.46
CA PHE A 1080 -22.16 56.65 -28.53
C PHE A 1080 -22.22 55.15 -28.86
N GLN A 1081 -21.86 54.79 -30.09
CA GLN A 1081 -21.89 53.40 -30.55
C GLN A 1081 -20.76 52.58 -29.93
N ALA A 1082 -21.04 51.31 -29.63
CA ALA A 1082 -20.08 50.38 -29.04
C ALA A 1082 -19.25 49.59 -30.07
N ASP A 1083 -19.09 50.12 -31.29
CA ASP A 1083 -18.29 49.51 -32.35
C ASP A 1083 -16.79 49.47 -31.99
N ASP A 1084 -16.00 48.71 -32.74
CA ASP A 1084 -14.56 48.55 -32.47
C ASP A 1084 -13.76 49.83 -32.74
N ALA A 1085 -14.26 50.72 -33.60
CA ALA A 1085 -13.66 52.01 -33.88
C ALA A 1085 -13.79 52.98 -32.69
N THR A 1086 -14.95 53.01 -32.04
CA THR A 1086 -15.26 53.94 -30.93
C THR A 1086 -14.82 53.37 -29.58
N LEU A 1087 -15.03 52.06 -29.38
CA LEU A 1087 -14.74 51.34 -28.14
C LEU A 1087 -14.12 49.97 -28.43
N ARG A 1088 -12.81 49.95 -28.71
CA ARG A 1088 -12.08 48.68 -28.97
C ARG A 1088 -12.19 47.69 -27.80
N PRO A 1089 -12.31 46.37 -28.06
CA PRO A 1089 -12.18 45.34 -27.04
C PRO A 1089 -10.79 45.40 -26.38
N MET A 1090 -10.75 45.30 -25.05
CA MET A 1090 -9.53 45.31 -24.26
C MET A 1090 -9.49 44.10 -23.33
N GLY A 1091 -8.29 43.76 -22.84
CA GLY A 1091 -8.13 42.71 -21.83
C GLY A 1091 -8.74 43.08 -20.48
N ARG A 1092 -9.06 42.07 -19.68
CA ARG A 1092 -9.68 42.19 -18.35
C ARG A 1092 -8.91 43.05 -17.35
N ALA A 1093 -7.59 42.94 -17.28
CA ALA A 1093 -6.75 43.71 -16.34
C ALA A 1093 -6.29 45.06 -16.94
N THR A 1094 -7.24 45.84 -17.46
CA THR A 1094 -6.99 47.18 -18.02
C THR A 1094 -8.01 48.19 -17.48
N GLU A 1095 -7.67 49.50 -17.52
CA GLU A 1095 -8.47 50.61 -16.97
C GLU A 1095 -9.64 51.06 -17.86
N GLY A 1096 -9.69 50.61 -19.12
CA GLY A 1096 -10.66 51.10 -20.10
C GLY A 1096 -10.29 52.46 -20.71
N VAL A 1097 -11.28 53.11 -21.31
CA VAL A 1097 -11.16 54.41 -21.98
C VAL A 1097 -12.26 55.36 -21.51
N ARG A 1098 -12.02 56.68 -21.60
CA ARG A 1098 -12.96 57.68 -21.09
C ARG A 1098 -14.29 57.67 -21.84
N GLY A 1099 -15.39 57.25 -21.22
CA GLY A 1099 -16.74 57.24 -21.81
C GLY A 1099 -17.37 58.63 -21.87
N ILE A 1100 -17.25 59.38 -20.79
CA ILE A 1100 -17.76 60.76 -20.65
C ILE A 1100 -16.73 61.62 -19.91
N SER A 1101 -16.66 62.91 -20.24
CA SER A 1101 -15.87 63.89 -19.48
C SER A 1101 -16.72 64.50 -18.37
N LEU A 1102 -16.33 64.24 -17.13
CA LEU A 1102 -17.00 64.75 -15.91
C LEU A 1102 -16.37 66.07 -15.41
N SER A 1103 -17.15 66.88 -14.70
CA SER A 1103 -16.61 67.95 -13.85
C SER A 1103 -16.10 67.38 -12.53
N SER A 1104 -15.29 68.14 -11.79
CA SER A 1104 -14.65 67.70 -10.53
C SER A 1104 -15.63 67.29 -9.41
N ASP A 1105 -16.91 67.63 -9.55
CA ASP A 1105 -17.98 67.38 -8.59
C ASP A 1105 -19.16 66.60 -9.19
N ASP A 1106 -18.93 65.90 -10.30
CA ASP A 1106 -19.90 65.03 -10.96
C ASP A 1106 -19.38 63.60 -11.05
N GLN A 1107 -20.29 62.64 -11.08
CA GLN A 1107 -19.99 61.21 -11.14
C GLN A 1107 -20.97 60.53 -12.07
N LEU A 1108 -20.51 59.46 -12.71
CA LEU A 1108 -21.38 58.57 -13.48
C LEU A 1108 -22.38 57.91 -12.53
N LEU A 1109 -23.65 57.98 -12.89
CA LEU A 1109 -24.76 57.43 -12.11
C LEU A 1109 -25.27 56.10 -12.70
N SER A 1110 -25.30 55.99 -14.02
CA SER A 1110 -25.84 54.80 -14.69
C SER A 1110 -25.26 54.65 -16.09
N MET A 1111 -25.20 53.40 -16.54
CA MET A 1111 -24.88 52.99 -17.90
C MET A 1111 -26.06 52.20 -18.45
N ILE A 1112 -26.56 52.59 -19.61
CA ILE A 1112 -27.72 51.99 -20.26
C ILE A 1112 -27.30 51.54 -21.66
N VAL A 1113 -27.58 50.28 -22.00
CA VAL A 1113 -27.49 49.80 -23.40
C VAL A 1113 -28.77 50.22 -24.11
N VAL A 1114 -28.62 50.86 -25.26
CA VAL A 1114 -29.74 51.44 -26.01
C VAL A 1114 -30.46 50.37 -26.80
N GLU A 1115 -31.76 50.24 -26.55
CA GLU A 1115 -32.68 49.37 -27.28
C GLU A 1115 -33.80 50.20 -27.91
N GLU A 1116 -34.35 49.74 -29.05
CA GLU A 1116 -35.48 50.39 -29.70
C GLU A 1116 -36.75 50.31 -28.83
N GLY A 1117 -37.57 51.37 -28.84
CA GLY A 1117 -38.85 51.42 -28.12
C GLY A 1117 -38.76 51.57 -26.59
N VAL A 1118 -37.60 51.95 -26.06
CA VAL A 1118 -37.37 52.17 -24.62
C VAL A 1118 -37.29 53.66 -24.29
N ASP A 1119 -37.89 54.06 -23.16
CA ASP A 1119 -37.74 55.39 -22.59
C ASP A 1119 -36.62 55.42 -21.55
N VAL A 1120 -35.89 56.53 -21.46
CA VAL A 1120 -34.95 56.79 -20.36
C VAL A 1120 -35.69 57.54 -19.26
N LEU A 1121 -35.89 56.88 -18.12
CA LEU A 1121 -36.46 57.47 -16.92
C LEU A 1121 -35.34 57.99 -16.02
N VAL A 1122 -35.44 59.26 -15.63
CA VAL A 1122 -34.53 59.88 -14.65
C VAL A 1122 -35.32 60.39 -13.45
N ALA A 1123 -34.78 60.19 -12.25
CA ALA A 1123 -35.38 60.67 -11.00
C ALA A 1123 -34.39 61.51 -10.18
N THR A 1124 -34.90 62.50 -9.47
CA THR A 1124 -34.14 63.41 -8.59
C THR A 1124 -34.31 63.06 -7.11
N GLU A 1125 -33.38 63.50 -6.27
CA GLU A 1125 -33.42 63.38 -4.80
C GLU A 1125 -34.73 63.93 -4.18
N ARG A 1126 -35.35 64.96 -4.79
CA ARG A 1126 -36.60 65.57 -4.30
C ARG A 1126 -37.87 64.97 -4.89
N GLY A 1127 -37.80 63.78 -5.47
CA GLY A 1127 -38.99 63.05 -5.91
C GLY A 1127 -39.62 63.53 -7.22
N TYR A 1128 -38.88 64.22 -8.07
CA TYR A 1128 -39.28 64.49 -9.45
C TYR A 1128 -38.71 63.43 -10.38
N ALA A 1129 -39.51 62.97 -11.34
CA ALA A 1129 -39.03 62.12 -12.42
C ALA A 1129 -39.71 62.43 -13.75
N LYS A 1130 -39.04 62.03 -14.81
CA LYS A 1130 -39.57 62.05 -16.17
C LYS A 1130 -39.08 60.84 -16.93
N ARG A 1131 -39.77 60.56 -18.02
CA ARG A 1131 -39.29 59.63 -19.05
C ARG A 1131 -39.18 60.36 -20.39
N THR A 1132 -38.14 60.04 -21.14
CA THR A 1132 -37.86 60.62 -22.45
C THR A 1132 -37.43 59.51 -23.38
N GLY A 1133 -38.10 59.37 -24.53
CA GLY A 1133 -37.76 58.38 -25.54
C GLY A 1133 -36.30 58.45 -25.97
N ILE A 1134 -35.68 57.29 -26.18
CA ILE A 1134 -34.26 57.16 -26.47
C ILE A 1134 -33.84 57.86 -27.77
N GLU A 1135 -34.76 58.02 -28.72
CA GLU A 1135 -34.58 58.76 -29.97
C GLU A 1135 -34.23 60.23 -29.76
N ASN A 1136 -34.64 60.81 -28.62
CA ASN A 1136 -34.33 62.19 -28.27
C ASN A 1136 -32.90 62.35 -27.73
N TYR A 1137 -32.15 61.26 -27.57
CA TYR A 1137 -30.73 61.26 -27.23
C TYR A 1137 -29.87 61.08 -28.49
N PRO A 1138 -29.40 62.16 -29.16
CA PRO A 1138 -28.46 62.07 -30.27
C PRO A 1138 -27.15 61.38 -29.90
N PRO A 1139 -26.62 60.53 -30.79
CA PRO A 1139 -25.27 59.99 -30.68
C PRO A 1139 -24.23 61.12 -30.80
N GLN A 1140 -23.15 60.98 -30.04
CA GLN A 1140 -22.02 61.91 -29.93
C GLN A 1140 -20.71 61.10 -29.92
N GLY A 1141 -19.57 61.77 -30.08
CA GLY A 1141 -18.27 61.14 -29.89
C GLY A 1141 -18.01 60.79 -28.41
N ARG A 1142 -17.53 59.58 -28.13
CA ARG A 1142 -17.12 59.12 -26.80
C ARG A 1142 -16.13 60.10 -26.15
N GLY A 1143 -16.26 60.34 -24.84
CA GLY A 1143 -15.35 61.19 -24.07
C GLY A 1143 -15.65 62.69 -24.11
N GLY A 1144 -16.73 63.10 -24.79
CA GLY A 1144 -17.27 64.46 -24.71
C GLY A 1144 -17.94 64.77 -23.37
N LYS A 1145 -18.36 66.03 -23.18
CA LYS A 1145 -19.13 66.45 -21.97
C LYS A 1145 -20.57 65.93 -21.96
N GLY A 1146 -21.09 65.51 -23.12
CA GLY A 1146 -22.48 65.12 -23.27
C GLY A 1146 -23.44 66.31 -23.32
N VAL A 1147 -24.72 66.00 -23.19
CA VAL A 1147 -25.87 66.90 -23.30
C VAL A 1147 -26.78 66.73 -22.09
N LEU A 1148 -27.64 67.71 -21.82
CA LEU A 1148 -28.49 67.66 -20.64
C LEU A 1148 -29.61 66.62 -20.80
N THR A 1149 -29.72 65.73 -19.82
CA THR A 1149 -30.84 64.80 -19.66
C THR A 1149 -31.93 65.34 -18.72
N ALA A 1150 -31.66 66.40 -17.97
CA ALA A 1150 -32.66 67.17 -17.21
C ALA A 1150 -32.20 68.63 -17.09
N ASP A 1151 -33.14 69.56 -16.95
CA ASP A 1151 -32.78 70.99 -16.82
C ASP A 1151 -32.06 71.25 -15.48
N PRO A 1152 -30.81 71.74 -15.49
CA PRO A 1152 -30.03 71.96 -14.28
C PRO A 1152 -30.52 73.12 -13.42
N LYS A 1153 -31.29 74.07 -13.97
CA LYS A 1153 -31.91 75.18 -13.22
C LYS A 1153 -33.27 74.81 -12.62
N ALA A 1154 -33.95 73.85 -13.25
CA ALA A 1154 -35.27 73.39 -12.82
C ALA A 1154 -35.20 72.13 -11.94
N ARG A 1155 -34.16 71.29 -12.06
CA ARG A 1155 -34.00 70.09 -11.23
C ARG A 1155 -33.89 70.46 -9.75
N LYS A 1156 -34.68 69.81 -8.91
CA LYS A 1156 -34.60 69.96 -7.45
C LYS A 1156 -33.67 68.87 -6.89
N GLY A 1157 -32.36 69.14 -6.93
CA GLY A 1157 -31.31 68.22 -6.44
C GLY A 1157 -30.61 67.41 -7.54
N ASN A 1158 -29.78 66.45 -7.12
CA ASN A 1158 -29.07 65.56 -8.03
C ASN A 1158 -29.98 64.43 -8.55
N LEU A 1159 -29.56 63.79 -9.64
CA LEU A 1159 -30.17 62.55 -10.07
C LEU A 1159 -29.78 61.41 -9.13
N VAL A 1160 -30.76 60.57 -8.80
CA VAL A 1160 -30.62 59.41 -7.91
C VAL A 1160 -30.75 58.08 -8.65
N GLY A 1161 -31.26 58.11 -9.87
CA GLY A 1161 -31.17 56.99 -10.79
C GLY A 1161 -31.54 57.40 -12.20
N ALA A 1162 -31.05 56.60 -13.15
CA ALA A 1162 -31.43 56.65 -14.54
C ALA A 1162 -31.60 55.21 -15.05
N LEU A 1163 -32.79 54.87 -15.54
CA LEU A 1163 -33.18 53.52 -15.90
C LEU A 1163 -33.80 53.51 -17.31
N ALA A 1164 -33.50 52.48 -18.09
CA ALA A 1164 -34.25 52.13 -19.29
C ALA A 1164 -35.59 51.50 -18.89
N VAL A 1165 -36.71 52.04 -19.33
CA VAL A 1165 -38.06 51.57 -18.96
C VAL A 1165 -38.98 51.45 -20.18
N ARG A 1166 -39.95 50.54 -20.12
CA ARG A 1166 -41.03 50.34 -21.09
C ARG A 1166 -42.39 50.69 -20.47
N LEU A 1167 -43.37 50.92 -21.34
CA LEU A 1167 -44.77 51.05 -20.93
C LEU A 1167 -45.25 49.69 -20.39
N GLY A 1168 -45.67 49.65 -19.12
CA GLY A 1168 -46.00 48.41 -18.40
C GLY A 1168 -45.05 48.10 -17.24
N ASP A 1169 -43.84 48.66 -17.24
CA ASP A 1169 -42.92 48.52 -16.12
C ASP A 1169 -43.42 49.28 -14.88
N GLU A 1170 -42.89 48.90 -13.73
CA GLU A 1170 -43.08 49.64 -12.50
C GLU A 1170 -41.78 50.10 -11.88
N LEU A 1171 -41.86 51.23 -11.20
CA LEU A 1171 -40.74 51.89 -10.55
C LEU A 1171 -40.89 51.79 -9.03
N TYR A 1172 -39.87 51.26 -8.37
CA TYR A 1172 -39.71 51.38 -6.93
C TYR A 1172 -38.80 52.56 -6.61
N ALA A 1173 -39.20 53.39 -5.66
CA ALA A 1173 -38.41 54.49 -5.12
C ALA A 1173 -38.25 54.33 -3.62
N ILE A 1174 -37.00 54.45 -3.15
CA ILE A 1174 -36.62 54.25 -1.76
C ILE A 1174 -36.25 55.61 -1.17
N THR A 1175 -36.82 55.95 -0.02
CA THR A 1175 -36.54 57.20 0.68
C THR A 1175 -35.45 57.03 1.75
N SER A 1176 -34.80 58.13 2.14
CA SER A 1176 -33.78 58.17 3.20
C SER A 1176 -34.30 57.72 4.58
N GLY A 1177 -35.63 57.74 4.77
CA GLY A 1177 -36.31 57.20 5.96
C GLY A 1177 -36.73 55.73 5.85
N GLY A 1178 -36.28 54.99 4.83
CA GLY A 1178 -36.58 53.56 4.64
C GLY A 1178 -37.94 53.25 4.00
N GLY A 1179 -38.70 54.28 3.60
CA GLY A 1179 -39.98 54.08 2.91
C GLY A 1179 -39.78 53.62 1.46
N VAL A 1180 -40.53 52.61 1.03
CA VAL A 1180 -40.52 52.09 -0.35
C VAL A 1180 -41.86 52.37 -1.01
N ILE A 1181 -41.84 53.00 -2.18
CA ILE A 1181 -43.04 53.36 -2.95
C ILE A 1181 -42.96 52.75 -4.34
N ARG A 1182 -44.04 52.09 -4.75
CA ARG A 1182 -44.24 51.49 -6.08
C ARG A 1182 -45.07 52.44 -6.94
N THR A 1183 -44.63 52.73 -8.16
CA THR A 1183 -45.32 53.63 -9.09
C THR A 1183 -45.25 53.07 -10.50
N PRO A 1184 -46.37 52.87 -11.20
CA PRO A 1184 -46.35 52.43 -12.59
C PRO A 1184 -45.65 53.46 -13.48
N VAL A 1185 -44.77 53.00 -14.38
CA VAL A 1185 -44.03 53.88 -15.32
C VAL A 1185 -44.99 54.66 -16.21
N ASN A 1186 -46.16 54.11 -16.51
CA ASN A 1186 -47.22 54.77 -17.28
C ASN A 1186 -47.66 56.11 -16.66
N GLY A 1187 -47.62 56.22 -15.32
CA GLY A 1187 -47.95 57.44 -14.58
C GLY A 1187 -46.85 58.51 -14.59
N VAL A 1188 -45.65 58.18 -15.08
CA VAL A 1188 -44.53 59.12 -15.21
C VAL A 1188 -44.67 59.87 -16.53
N ARG A 1189 -44.54 61.21 -16.49
CA ARG A 1189 -44.75 62.04 -17.68
C ARG A 1189 -43.70 61.77 -18.76
N HIS A 1190 -44.17 61.45 -19.97
CA HIS A 1190 -43.34 61.36 -21.17
C HIS A 1190 -43.13 62.74 -21.78
N ASN A 1191 -41.87 63.16 -21.90
CA ASN A 1191 -41.50 64.46 -22.45
C ASN A 1191 -40.72 64.28 -23.76
N LYS A 1192 -41.10 65.05 -24.79
CA LYS A 1192 -40.38 65.10 -26.09
C LYS A 1192 -39.00 65.75 -25.97
N ASP A 1193 -38.80 66.64 -25.00
CA ASP A 1193 -37.52 67.29 -24.73
C ASP A 1193 -36.81 66.67 -23.51
N ARG A 1194 -35.51 66.44 -23.64
CA ARG A 1194 -34.63 65.91 -22.59
C ARG A 1194 -34.43 66.91 -21.46
N ALA A 1195 -34.19 68.19 -21.75
CA ALA A 1195 -33.81 69.17 -20.75
C ALA A 1195 -35.04 69.76 -20.03
N THR A 1196 -35.78 68.90 -19.32
CA THR A 1196 -37.02 69.27 -18.60
C THR A 1196 -37.03 68.72 -17.16
N MET A 1197 -37.88 69.26 -16.28
CA MET A 1197 -37.93 68.91 -14.85
C MET A 1197 -38.73 67.62 -14.54
N GLY A 1198 -39.69 67.24 -15.40
CA GLY A 1198 -40.60 66.11 -15.15
C GLY A 1198 -41.77 66.44 -14.22
N VAL A 1199 -42.38 65.39 -13.66
CA VAL A 1199 -43.49 65.47 -12.69
C VAL A 1199 -43.07 64.91 -11.35
N LYS A 1200 -43.79 65.30 -10.30
CA LYS A 1200 -43.54 64.81 -8.95
C LYS A 1200 -44.04 63.36 -8.85
N LEU A 1201 -43.12 62.41 -8.61
CA LEU A 1201 -43.44 61.01 -8.30
C LEU A 1201 -44.15 60.89 -6.94
N MET A 1202 -43.74 61.70 -5.97
CA MET A 1202 -44.26 61.63 -4.60
C MET A 1202 -44.03 62.93 -3.82
N ASN A 1203 -44.90 63.20 -2.84
CA ASN A 1203 -44.71 64.29 -1.88
C ASN A 1203 -43.74 63.85 -0.77
N LEU A 1204 -42.53 64.39 -0.79
CA LEU A 1204 -41.53 64.19 0.27
C LEU A 1204 -41.55 65.36 1.27
N PRO A 1205 -41.45 65.10 2.58
CA PRO A 1205 -41.06 66.08 3.60
C PRO A 1205 -39.69 66.71 3.30
N ASP A 1206 -39.40 67.89 3.86
CA ASP A 1206 -38.18 68.66 3.56
C ASP A 1206 -36.88 67.96 4.00
N ASP A 1207 -36.95 67.03 4.96
CA ASP A 1207 -35.85 66.23 5.51
C ASP A 1207 -35.71 64.83 4.88
N VAL A 1208 -36.62 64.45 3.97
CA VAL A 1208 -36.62 63.13 3.31
C VAL A 1208 -36.28 63.28 1.83
N ALA A 1209 -35.33 62.47 1.36
CA ALA A 1209 -34.93 62.42 -0.05
C ALA A 1209 -35.11 61.00 -0.60
N ILE A 1210 -35.29 60.86 -1.92
CA ILE A 1210 -35.10 59.56 -2.58
C ILE A 1210 -33.62 59.25 -2.60
N VAL A 1211 -33.24 58.03 -2.20
CA VAL A 1211 -31.85 57.56 -2.18
C VAL A 1211 -31.53 56.60 -3.31
N ALA A 1212 -32.53 55.89 -3.84
CA ALA A 1212 -32.38 54.98 -4.97
C ALA A 1212 -33.72 54.73 -5.68
N ILE A 1213 -33.66 54.35 -6.95
CA ILE A 1213 -34.80 53.86 -7.73
C ILE A 1213 -34.44 52.54 -8.43
N ALA A 1214 -35.41 51.64 -8.55
CA ALA A 1214 -35.26 50.35 -9.22
C ALA A 1214 -36.46 50.05 -10.12
N ARG A 1215 -36.25 49.30 -11.21
CA ARG A 1215 -37.28 48.88 -12.16
C ARG A 1215 -37.69 47.44 -11.87
N THR A 1216 -38.99 47.16 -11.91
CA THR A 1216 -39.52 45.79 -12.00
C THR A 1216 -40.39 45.64 -13.25
N THR A 1217 -40.39 44.46 -13.85
CA THR A 1217 -41.26 44.09 -14.98
C THR A 1217 -42.42 43.28 -14.42
N ASP A 1218 -43.62 43.85 -14.28
CA ASP A 1218 -44.81 43.08 -13.96
C ASP A 1218 -45.32 42.43 -15.24
N ASN A 1219 -45.01 41.15 -15.42
CA ASN A 1219 -45.65 40.29 -16.42
C ASN A 1219 -46.45 39.19 -15.72
N ASP A 1220 -47.25 39.59 -14.74
CA ASP A 1220 -48.22 38.75 -14.02
C ASP A 1220 -49.68 39.16 -14.32
N GLU A 1221 -49.94 39.79 -15.47
CA GLU A 1221 -51.28 39.80 -16.08
C GLU A 1221 -51.23 39.13 -17.47
N PRO A 1222 -51.86 37.94 -17.65
CA PRO A 1222 -51.96 37.32 -18.97
C PRO A 1222 -52.83 38.20 -19.88
N SER A 1223 -52.37 38.38 -21.12
CA SER A 1223 -53.15 39.04 -22.18
C SER A 1223 -54.57 38.45 -22.25
N ALA A 1224 -55.56 39.33 -22.32
CA ALA A 1224 -56.97 39.01 -22.52
C ALA A 1224 -57.24 38.21 -23.80
#